data_AF-A0A8K0RZZ1-F1
#
_entry.id   AF-A0A8K0RZZ1-F1
#
_cell.length_a   1.000
_cell.length_b   1.000
_cell.length_c   1.000
_cell.angle_alpha   90.00
_cell.angle_beta   90.00
_cell.angle_gamma   90.00
#
_symmetry.space_group_name_H-M   'P 1'
#
loop_
_entity.id
_entity.type
_entity.pdbx_description
1 polymer ?
#
loop_
_entity_poly.entity_id
_entity_poly.type
_entity_poly.pdbx_seq_one_letter_code
_entity_poly.pdbx_strand_id
1 'polypeptide(L)'
;MDDLMLLWGEVNRQLRCRESDAGRQHPAIISVQQQMRDNDYSNQLELLRDHLNICIASQPEYWKQSKLKLPHDDLIWQVPTFHNNGVAINQSAIKDRILFLRTRGNQSKTITSYVWDIEQVQDWAHGAEPSVLLVVGTSQQRKTLDTFGIEVVDNVKSPDVVLYLLSPLPDEVADLTTNRMDDILRQLAIQALQTSHPMTTLINLRLLIKLMQLVTSGDWFQALAGILSLKSCVKGDFIIIVDTGVLRNNFHDADLLPDVFLKLIRQLKGKIKLRVMVIFGRRIVLDLDPAIKTFSVDRRSNRLPPRATHSTVYLGGPMTPFEGIAGSPATASNEIATHSIVASASTSERAIYTVTPNECIGSGRPEESGSKSTTTINSDTKAEGKDTDSISLGAFQASTTDSSARSTEQWFNILEATTHEFMYIQDGSNSDSMTPIKIAVLDTGFAYTTAEDKRSLRPYYQRVKKFANFIEGGSDSEAKTDPSGHGTAVAVQILKVSLTAVLYICRVVRPDGEALFPDKKAVERAIKKAAAKPDKDSPDGGGWGVDIINMSFGWPYNHAGVRKAIDFARQNGVHMFASTSNDGLLGPPNDILYPARSDSVIGVDAADGHGEHARYAPSSSSQHSRGSRFSAPGLGIPSPNTERTWSGSSFACPIAAGVAALILEFARQSPLNKSPEIQAYLQETTAMLSVLRLASSEKEPDGLKFLIPWKLIGKAGEERLITAWFIVDELRKEYGLEVGAEIARCFKTSQD
;
A
#
# COMPACT_ATOMS: atom_id res chain seq x y z
N MET A 1 12.99 34.59 31.62
CA MET A 1 13.03 35.32 30.34
C MET A 1 13.54 34.39 29.26
N ASP A 2 14.73 33.80 29.46
CA ASP A 2 15.35 32.85 28.52
C ASP A 2 14.45 31.68 28.13
N ASP A 3 13.70 31.11 29.08
CA ASP A 3 12.78 30.00 28.79
C ASP A 3 11.60 30.39 27.89
N LEU A 4 11.12 31.63 28.00
CA LEU A 4 10.08 32.15 27.11
C LEU A 4 10.65 32.42 25.71
N MET A 5 11.90 32.87 25.62
CA MET A 5 12.59 33.06 24.36
C MET A 5 12.83 31.72 23.63
N LEU A 6 13.12 30.65 24.36
CA LEU A 6 13.23 29.29 23.80
C LEU A 6 11.91 28.83 23.19
N LEU A 7 10.81 28.91 23.95
CA LEU A 7 9.48 28.55 23.45
C LEU A 7 9.07 29.43 22.25
N TRP A 8 9.32 30.74 22.32
CA TRP A 8 9.05 31.67 21.23
C TRP A 8 9.84 31.34 19.97
N GLY A 9 11.13 30.98 20.11
CA GLY A 9 11.97 30.56 18.99
C GLY A 9 11.43 29.32 18.29
N GLU A 10 10.98 28.34 19.07
CA GLU A 10 10.39 27.11 18.54
C GLU A 10 9.06 27.34 17.83
N VAL A 11 8.15 28.12 18.43
CA VAL A 11 6.86 28.49 17.82
C VAL A 11 7.08 29.17 16.47
N ASN A 12 8.01 30.12 16.38
CA ASN A 12 8.32 30.78 15.11
C ASN A 12 8.99 29.86 14.09
N ARG A 13 9.78 28.87 14.53
CA ARG A 13 10.37 27.87 13.64
C ARG A 13 9.27 27.05 12.98
N GLN A 14 8.32 26.55 13.75
CA GLN A 14 7.20 25.74 13.25
C GLN A 14 6.30 26.54 12.29
N LEU A 15 5.99 27.80 12.61
CA LEU A 15 5.24 28.69 11.71
C LEU A 15 5.92 28.94 10.36
N ARG A 16 7.27 28.90 10.31
CA ARG A 16 8.04 29.04 9.06
C ARG A 16 8.05 27.79 8.18
N CYS A 17 7.61 26.64 8.67
CA CYS A 17 7.57 25.38 7.92
C CYS A 17 6.41 25.30 6.90
N ARG A 18 5.88 26.46 6.44
CA ARG A 18 4.88 26.49 5.37
C ARG A 18 5.57 26.25 4.03
N GLU A 19 5.12 25.22 3.31
CA GLU A 19 5.45 24.93 1.92
C GLU A 19 6.88 24.42 1.65
N SER A 20 7.10 23.11 1.81
CA SER A 20 8.07 22.39 1.00
C SER A 20 7.50 21.04 0.55
N ASP A 21 7.97 20.59 -0.61
CA ASP A 21 7.40 19.56 -1.49
C ASP A 21 6.72 18.33 -0.88
N ALA A 22 5.74 17.83 -1.65
CA ALA A 22 4.88 16.68 -1.43
C ALA A 22 5.63 15.35 -1.22
N GLY A 23 6.26 15.19 -0.05
CA GLY A 23 6.68 13.88 0.44
C GLY A 23 5.46 13.00 0.73
N ARG A 24 5.58 11.70 0.44
CA ARG A 24 4.54 10.69 0.78
C ARG A 24 4.20 10.78 2.26
N GLN A 25 2.93 11.05 2.56
CA GLN A 25 2.43 11.11 3.92
C GLN A 25 2.04 9.71 4.37
N HIS A 26 2.45 9.33 5.58
CA HIS A 26 2.02 8.07 6.17
C HIS A 26 1.02 8.39 7.29
N PRO A 27 -0.19 7.80 7.31
CA PRO A 27 -1.27 8.20 8.22
C PRO A 27 -0.94 7.92 9.69
N ALA A 28 0.02 7.03 9.93
CA ALA A 28 0.55 6.74 11.25
C ALA A 28 1.65 7.72 11.74
N ILE A 29 2.06 8.71 10.93
CA ILE A 29 3.05 9.72 11.32
C ILE A 29 2.33 11.06 11.39
N ILE A 30 2.58 11.82 12.45
CA ILE A 30 2.16 13.20 12.59
C ILE A 30 3.44 14.04 12.54
N SER A 31 3.60 14.85 11.50
CA SER A 31 4.73 15.76 11.32
C SER A 31 4.32 17.22 11.44
N VAL A 32 5.30 18.12 11.62
CA VAL A 32 5.03 19.57 11.64
C VAL A 32 4.41 20.05 10.33
N GLN A 33 4.83 19.51 9.19
CA GLN A 33 4.27 19.87 7.88
C GLN A 33 2.81 19.45 7.76
N GLN A 34 2.45 18.28 8.29
CA GLN A 34 1.06 17.82 8.29
C GLN A 34 0.22 18.68 9.24
N GLN A 35 0.73 18.95 10.44
CA GLN A 35 0.00 19.71 11.44
C GLN A 35 -0.20 21.17 11.00
N MET A 36 0.76 21.77 10.29
CA MET A 36 0.65 23.13 9.76
C MET A 36 -0.40 23.28 8.65
N ARG A 37 -0.91 22.18 8.06
CA ARG A 37 -2.08 22.21 7.16
C ARG A 37 -3.41 22.22 7.90
N ASP A 38 -3.41 21.86 9.18
CA ASP A 38 -4.58 22.01 10.03
C ASP A 38 -4.74 23.50 10.39
N ASN A 39 -5.86 24.06 9.93
CA ASN A 39 -6.20 25.46 10.19
C ASN A 39 -6.35 25.72 11.70
N ASP A 40 -6.81 24.75 12.48
CA ASP A 40 -6.92 24.96 13.93
C ASP A 40 -5.54 25.08 14.56
N TYR A 41 -4.66 24.08 14.37
CA TYR A 41 -3.32 24.11 14.93
C TYR A 41 -2.53 25.36 14.54
N SER A 42 -2.53 25.73 13.26
CA SER A 42 -1.81 26.91 12.78
C SER A 42 -2.33 28.20 13.42
N ASN A 43 -3.66 28.34 13.58
CA ASN A 43 -4.27 29.47 14.29
C ASN A 43 -3.92 29.49 15.79
N GLN A 44 -3.97 28.33 16.47
CA GLN A 44 -3.61 28.25 17.89
C GLN A 44 -2.13 28.60 18.12
N LEU A 45 -1.25 28.19 17.19
CA LEU A 45 0.17 28.46 17.25
C LEU A 45 0.48 29.95 17.01
N GLU A 46 -0.22 30.61 16.09
CA GLU A 46 -0.16 32.06 15.89
C GLU A 46 -0.64 32.83 17.14
N LEU A 47 -1.75 32.39 17.75
CA LEU A 47 -2.25 33.00 18.98
C LEU A 47 -1.27 32.85 20.15
N LEU A 48 -0.58 31.69 20.26
CA LEU A 48 0.48 31.50 21.24
C LEU A 48 1.66 32.45 20.99
N ARG A 49 2.11 32.61 19.74
CA ARG A 49 3.17 33.55 19.37
C ARG A 49 2.84 34.97 19.81
N ASP A 50 1.62 35.42 19.55
CA ASP A 50 1.19 36.78 19.84
C ASP A 50 1.14 37.05 21.35
N HIS A 51 0.66 36.08 22.14
CA HIS A 51 0.76 36.13 23.60
C HIS A 51 2.21 36.20 24.10
N LEU A 52 3.12 35.41 23.51
CA LEU A 52 4.54 35.43 23.88
C LEU A 52 5.21 36.78 23.54
N ASN A 53 4.89 37.37 22.38
CA ASN A 53 5.39 38.68 21.97
C ASN A 53 5.05 39.77 23.00
N ILE A 54 3.79 39.80 23.46
CA ILE A 54 3.34 40.75 24.47
C ILE A 54 4.13 40.56 25.77
N CYS A 55 4.34 39.32 26.21
CA CYS A 55 5.08 39.03 27.43
C CYS A 55 6.55 39.41 27.36
N ILE A 56 7.20 39.16 26.22
CA ILE A 56 8.62 39.48 25.98
C ILE A 56 8.82 41.01 25.94
N ALA A 57 7.86 41.76 25.38
CA ALA A 57 7.92 43.22 25.31
C ALA A 57 7.57 43.93 26.64
N SER A 58 6.96 43.23 27.60
CA SER A 58 6.46 43.83 28.85
C SER A 58 7.47 43.72 30.02
N GLN A 59 7.46 44.69 30.94
CA GLN A 59 8.28 44.62 32.16
C GLN A 59 7.82 43.52 33.14
N PRO A 60 8.69 43.00 34.03
CA PRO A 60 8.39 41.87 34.93
C PRO A 60 7.18 42.08 35.86
N GLU A 61 6.84 43.33 36.20
CA GLU A 61 5.65 43.63 37.02
C GLU A 61 4.33 43.33 36.28
N TYR A 62 4.33 43.46 34.95
CA TYR A 62 3.18 43.11 34.11
C TYR A 62 2.91 41.60 34.13
N TRP A 63 3.93 40.77 34.37
CA TRP A 63 3.78 39.30 34.43
C TRP A 63 2.91 38.85 35.61
N LYS A 64 2.90 39.63 36.70
CA LYS A 64 2.04 39.37 37.88
C LYS A 64 0.57 39.72 37.61
N GLN A 65 0.30 40.61 36.66
CA GLN A 65 -1.05 41.06 36.29
C GLN A 65 -1.58 40.38 35.02
N SER A 66 -0.69 39.88 34.15
CA SER A 66 -1.04 39.23 32.90
C SER A 66 -1.69 37.86 33.14
N LYS A 67 -2.93 37.68 32.67
CA LYS A 67 -3.62 36.38 32.58
C LYS A 67 -3.06 35.56 31.42
N LEU A 68 -1.76 35.27 31.42
CA LEU A 68 -1.14 34.48 30.36
C LEU A 68 -1.74 33.07 30.36
N LYS A 69 -2.30 32.69 29.21
CA LYS A 69 -3.01 31.43 29.02
C LYS A 69 -2.54 30.78 27.73
N LEU A 70 -2.34 29.46 27.79
CA LEU A 70 -2.22 28.63 26.61
C LEU A 70 -3.53 28.71 25.78
N PRO A 71 -3.46 28.94 24.46
CA PRO A 71 -4.65 29.01 23.62
C PRO A 71 -5.47 27.72 23.61
N HIS A 72 -4.77 26.58 23.49
CA HIS A 72 -5.36 25.25 23.42
C HIS A 72 -4.45 24.23 24.10
N ASP A 73 -5.04 23.24 24.78
CA ASP A 73 -4.29 22.28 25.60
C ASP A 73 -3.42 21.32 24.76
N ASP A 74 -3.80 21.06 23.51
CA ASP A 74 -3.02 20.20 22.61
C ASP A 74 -1.61 20.75 22.30
N LEU A 75 -1.42 22.07 22.41
CA LEU A 75 -0.11 22.69 22.19
C LEU A 75 0.96 22.18 23.18
N ILE A 76 0.55 21.64 24.35
CA ILE A 76 1.44 21.06 25.36
C ILE A 76 2.26 19.91 24.79
N TRP A 77 1.63 19.07 23.97
CA TRP A 77 2.32 17.93 23.36
C TRP A 77 2.79 18.29 21.95
N GLN A 78 2.00 19.03 21.16
CA GLN A 78 2.33 19.34 19.76
C GLN A 78 3.61 20.15 19.62
N VAL A 79 3.78 21.24 20.39
CA VAL A 79 4.94 22.12 20.23
C VAL A 79 6.25 21.40 20.57
N PRO A 80 6.40 20.69 21.70
CA PRO A 80 7.62 19.94 21.99
C PRO A 80 7.84 18.75 21.06
N THR A 81 6.77 18.10 20.58
CA THR A 81 6.88 16.98 19.64
C THR A 81 7.67 17.38 18.39
N PHE A 82 7.37 18.54 17.81
CA PHE A 82 7.91 18.90 16.50
C PHE A 82 9.30 19.54 16.54
N HIS A 83 9.87 19.75 17.73
CA HIS A 83 11.23 20.28 17.88
C HIS A 83 12.25 19.44 17.10
N ASN A 84 13.22 20.10 16.45
CA ASN A 84 14.23 19.49 15.58
C ASN A 84 13.68 18.52 14.52
N ASN A 85 12.54 18.87 13.89
CA ASN A 85 11.85 18.06 12.88
C ASN A 85 11.37 16.70 13.41
N GLY A 86 11.18 16.60 14.72
CA GLY A 86 10.60 15.44 15.33
C GLY A 86 9.18 15.18 14.81
N VAL A 87 8.79 13.91 14.79
CA VAL A 87 7.41 13.47 14.47
C VAL A 87 6.83 12.63 15.59
N ALA A 88 5.50 12.50 15.65
CA ALA A 88 4.80 11.58 16.55
C ALA A 88 4.21 10.40 15.78
N ILE A 89 4.26 9.21 16.35
CA ILE A 89 3.65 8.01 15.76
C ILE A 89 2.24 7.82 16.34
N ASN A 90 1.24 7.73 15.48
CA ASN A 90 -0.11 7.34 15.88
C ASN A 90 -0.17 5.83 16.14
N GLN A 91 0.06 5.46 17.41
CA GLN A 91 0.12 4.07 17.83
C GLN A 91 -1.22 3.35 17.77
N SER A 92 -2.35 4.06 17.77
CA SER A 92 -3.66 3.43 17.48
C SER A 92 -3.74 2.99 16.03
N ALA A 93 -3.28 3.82 15.09
CA ALA A 93 -3.22 3.46 13.67
C ALA A 93 -2.25 2.31 13.41
N ILE A 94 -1.10 2.28 14.09
CA ILE A 94 -0.15 1.15 14.03
C ILE A 94 -0.78 -0.13 14.58
N LYS A 95 -1.44 -0.07 15.75
CA LYS A 95 -2.11 -1.23 16.34
C LYS A 95 -3.18 -1.81 15.43
N ASP A 96 -4.06 -0.95 14.91
CA ASP A 96 -5.12 -1.34 13.97
C ASP A 96 -4.53 -1.98 12.70
N ARG A 97 -3.40 -1.46 12.20
CA ARG A 97 -2.66 -2.04 11.07
C ARG A 97 -2.04 -3.40 11.38
N ILE A 98 -1.39 -3.58 12.51
CA ILE A 98 -0.75 -4.85 12.86
C ILE A 98 -1.82 -5.93 13.01
N LEU A 99 -2.91 -5.62 13.72
CA LEU A 99 -4.05 -6.51 13.90
C LEU A 99 -4.56 -7.01 12.55
N PHE A 100 -4.65 -6.08 11.61
CA PHE A 100 -5.12 -6.33 10.28
C PHE A 100 -4.18 -7.19 9.40
N LEU A 101 -2.88 -6.88 9.39
CA LEU A 101 -1.86 -7.65 8.66
C LEU A 101 -1.83 -9.12 9.10
N ARG A 102 -2.26 -9.40 10.33
CA ARG A 102 -2.28 -10.74 10.91
C ARG A 102 -3.46 -11.57 10.41
N THR A 103 -4.62 -10.96 10.14
CA THR A 103 -5.80 -11.65 9.56
C THR A 103 -5.57 -12.07 8.11
N ARG A 104 -4.72 -11.36 7.35
CA ARG A 104 -4.34 -11.67 5.96
C ARG A 104 -3.57 -12.98 5.79
N GLY A 105 -2.78 -13.36 6.78
CA GLY A 105 -2.04 -14.61 6.74
C GLY A 105 -2.99 -15.73 7.09
N ASN A 106 -3.41 -16.53 6.11
CA ASN A 106 -4.24 -17.74 6.25
C ASN A 106 -3.52 -18.86 7.07
N GLN A 107 -2.95 -18.51 8.21
CA GLN A 107 -2.09 -19.31 9.06
C GLN A 107 -2.70 -19.27 10.45
N SER A 108 -3.26 -20.41 10.88
CA SER A 108 -3.60 -20.82 12.25
C SER A 108 -3.86 -19.65 13.21
N LYS A 109 -5.12 -19.45 13.64
CA LYS A 109 -5.49 -18.59 14.79
C LYS A 109 -4.32 -18.58 15.77
N THR A 110 -3.60 -17.47 15.82
CA THR A 110 -2.31 -17.46 16.51
C THR A 110 -2.64 -17.58 17.98
N ILE A 111 -2.46 -18.78 18.53
CA ILE A 111 -2.85 -19.08 19.91
C ILE A 111 -1.88 -18.32 20.80
N THR A 112 -2.36 -17.29 21.49
CA THR A 112 -1.63 -16.49 22.48
C THR A 112 -1.98 -16.92 23.90
N SER A 113 -3.02 -17.74 24.09
CA SER A 113 -3.50 -18.19 25.40
C SER A 113 -2.39 -18.80 26.24
N TYR A 114 -1.51 -19.59 25.62
CA TYR A 114 -0.38 -20.21 26.31
C TYR A 114 0.65 -19.18 26.84
N VAL A 115 0.70 -17.97 26.28
CA VAL A 115 1.53 -16.86 26.78
C VAL A 115 0.84 -16.16 27.96
N TRP A 116 -0.49 -16.08 27.93
CA TRP A 116 -1.30 -15.58 29.04
C TRP A 116 -1.38 -16.53 30.23
N ASP A 117 -1.26 -17.84 30.03
CA ASP A 117 -1.28 -18.87 31.10
C ASP A 117 0.01 -18.85 31.96
N ILE A 118 0.95 -17.97 31.65
CA ILE A 118 2.26 -17.92 32.27
C ILE A 118 2.18 -17.06 33.52
N GLU A 119 2.51 -17.65 34.67
CA GLU A 119 2.42 -17.02 35.99
C GLU A 119 3.13 -15.65 36.02
N GLN A 120 4.34 -15.53 35.47
CA GLN A 120 5.07 -14.25 35.43
C GLN A 120 4.34 -13.17 34.63
N VAL A 121 3.64 -13.55 33.56
CA VAL A 121 2.85 -12.63 32.72
C VAL A 121 1.60 -12.19 33.47
N GLN A 122 0.88 -13.13 34.10
CA GLN A 122 -0.32 -12.83 34.91
C GLN A 122 0.02 -11.97 36.12
N ASP A 123 1.08 -12.32 36.85
CA ASP A 123 1.59 -11.59 38.01
C ASP A 123 1.99 -10.17 37.63
N TRP A 124 2.64 -9.99 36.47
CA TRP A 124 3.00 -8.66 36.01
C TRP A 124 1.77 -7.87 35.56
N ALA A 125 0.83 -8.49 34.83
CA ALA A 125 -0.37 -7.84 34.30
C ALA A 125 -1.35 -7.41 35.39
N HIS A 126 -1.42 -8.13 36.51
CA HIS A 126 -2.31 -7.82 37.65
C HIS A 126 -1.56 -7.30 38.89
N GLY A 127 -0.22 -7.27 38.85
CA GLY A 127 0.61 -6.89 39.98
C GLY A 127 0.55 -5.39 40.29
N ALA A 128 0.65 -5.05 41.57
CA ALA A 128 0.60 -3.68 42.06
C ALA A 128 1.98 -3.02 42.24
N GLU A 129 3.06 -3.76 42.00
CA GLU A 129 4.44 -3.35 42.25
C GLU A 129 5.16 -2.89 40.96
N PRO A 130 5.97 -1.81 41.02
CA PRO A 130 6.78 -1.38 39.88
C PRO A 130 7.76 -2.47 39.47
N SER A 131 7.74 -2.84 38.19
CA SER A 131 8.56 -3.96 37.70
C SER A 131 8.82 -3.88 36.20
N VAL A 132 9.93 -4.50 35.77
CA VAL A 132 10.25 -4.73 34.35
C VAL A 132 10.11 -6.23 34.07
N LEU A 133 9.27 -6.58 33.09
CA LEU A 133 9.12 -7.94 32.57
C LEU A 133 9.66 -8.00 31.14
N LEU A 134 10.61 -8.91 30.92
CA LEU A 134 11.20 -9.20 29.64
C LEU A 134 10.56 -10.46 29.05
N VAL A 135 9.93 -10.34 27.87
CA VAL A 135 9.32 -11.46 27.13
C VAL A 135 10.17 -11.76 25.90
N VAL A 136 10.89 -12.89 25.92
CA VAL A 136 11.83 -13.28 24.87
C VAL A 136 11.25 -14.45 24.07
N GLY A 137 11.11 -14.28 22.77
CA GLY A 137 10.71 -15.35 21.85
C GLY A 137 11.82 -15.74 20.87
N THR A 138 11.44 -16.54 19.90
CA THR A 138 12.29 -16.88 18.74
C THR A 138 11.75 -16.22 17.47
N SER A 139 12.55 -16.22 16.40
CA SER A 139 12.11 -15.73 15.09
C SER A 139 10.85 -16.44 14.58
N GLN A 140 10.61 -17.69 15.02
CA GLN A 140 9.40 -18.46 14.68
C GLN A 140 8.15 -17.96 15.41
N GLN A 141 8.31 -17.33 16.58
CA GLN A 141 7.23 -16.83 17.42
C GLN A 141 7.00 -15.33 17.27
N ARG A 142 7.77 -14.64 16.42
CA ARG A 142 7.61 -13.21 16.18
C ARG A 142 6.16 -12.82 15.91
N LYS A 143 5.46 -13.56 15.04
CA LYS A 143 4.03 -13.31 14.75
C LYS A 143 3.14 -13.45 15.99
N THR A 144 3.41 -14.45 16.85
CA THR A 144 2.67 -14.65 18.10
C THR A 144 2.92 -13.54 19.10
N LEU A 145 4.17 -13.09 19.21
CA LEU A 145 4.55 -11.99 20.09
C LEU A 145 3.96 -10.65 19.64
N ASP A 146 3.87 -10.40 18.34
CA ASP A 146 3.22 -9.20 17.81
C ASP A 146 1.72 -9.18 18.18
N THR A 147 1.01 -10.31 18.04
CA THR A 147 -0.39 -10.44 18.47
C THR A 147 -0.53 -10.30 19.98
N PHE A 148 0.34 -10.97 20.74
CA PHE A 148 0.36 -10.87 22.19
C PHE A 148 0.55 -9.43 22.65
N GLY A 149 1.45 -8.65 22.04
CA GLY A 149 1.64 -7.23 22.36
C GLY A 149 0.36 -6.40 22.20
N ILE A 150 -0.45 -6.66 21.16
CA ILE A 150 -1.76 -6.01 20.98
C ILE A 150 -2.72 -6.41 22.10
N GLU A 151 -2.82 -7.71 22.38
CA GLU A 151 -3.71 -8.21 23.43
C GLU A 151 -3.34 -7.65 24.80
N VAL A 152 -2.05 -7.49 25.10
CA VAL A 152 -1.61 -6.88 26.36
C VAL A 152 -2.09 -5.43 26.44
N VAL A 153 -1.97 -4.66 25.36
CA VAL A 153 -2.48 -3.27 25.31
C VAL A 153 -4.01 -3.22 25.52
N ASP A 154 -4.75 -4.21 25.03
CA ASP A 154 -6.22 -4.22 25.13
C ASP A 154 -6.76 -4.79 26.45
N ASN A 155 -6.08 -5.79 27.03
CA ASN A 155 -6.47 -6.46 28.27
C ASN A 155 -6.07 -5.66 29.51
N VAL A 156 -4.98 -4.90 29.43
CA VAL A 156 -4.52 -4.05 30.52
C VAL A 156 -5.27 -2.72 30.43
N LYS A 157 -6.51 -2.64 30.96
CA LYS A 157 -7.32 -1.41 30.89
C LYS A 157 -8.03 -0.98 32.18
N SER A 158 -8.00 0.34 32.34
CA SER A 158 -8.71 1.27 33.24
C SER A 158 -8.68 0.96 34.75
N PRO A 159 -8.12 1.88 35.59
CA PRO A 159 -7.79 3.27 35.28
C PRO A 159 -6.36 3.54 34.75
N ASP A 160 -5.60 2.50 34.39
CA ASP A 160 -4.17 2.64 34.05
C ASP A 160 -3.90 3.37 32.72
N VAL A 161 -2.80 4.13 32.67
CA VAL A 161 -2.31 4.83 31.46
C VAL A 161 -1.32 3.94 30.72
N VAL A 162 -1.73 3.43 29.56
CA VAL A 162 -0.92 2.53 28.73
C VAL A 162 -0.21 3.31 27.62
N LEU A 163 1.12 3.28 27.65
CA LEU A 163 2.01 3.81 26.61
C LEU A 163 2.62 2.63 25.87
N TYR A 164 2.61 2.64 24.54
CA TYR A 164 3.07 1.47 23.80
C TYR A 164 3.72 1.79 22.46
N LEU A 165 4.64 0.92 22.04
CA LEU A 165 5.27 0.93 20.73
C LEU A 165 5.29 -0.51 20.22
N LEU A 166 4.44 -0.81 19.24
CA LEU A 166 4.30 -2.15 18.68
C LEU A 166 4.99 -2.26 17.32
N SER A 167 5.46 -3.46 16.99
CA SER A 167 6.00 -3.78 15.67
C SER A 167 5.15 -4.85 14.95
N PRO A 168 5.25 -4.97 13.61
CA PRO A 168 6.14 -4.22 12.73
C PRO A 168 5.62 -2.80 12.41
N LEU A 169 6.54 -1.83 12.43
CA LEU A 169 6.28 -0.50 11.86
C LEU A 169 6.42 -0.55 10.33
N PRO A 170 5.61 0.22 9.58
CA PRO A 170 5.80 0.42 8.14
C PRO A 170 7.22 0.88 7.82
N ASP A 171 7.76 0.47 6.66
CA ASP A 171 9.13 0.79 6.25
C ASP A 171 9.37 2.30 6.22
N GLU A 172 8.41 3.06 5.70
CA GLU A 172 8.49 4.51 5.62
C GLU A 172 8.51 5.18 7.01
N VAL A 173 7.84 4.58 8.00
CA VAL A 173 7.77 5.11 9.38
C VAL A 173 9.06 4.82 10.13
N ALA A 174 9.57 3.60 10.00
CA ALA A 174 10.72 3.15 10.76
C ALA A 174 11.99 3.91 10.37
N ASP A 175 12.18 4.19 9.08
CA ASP A 175 13.34 4.93 8.58
C ASP A 175 13.38 6.37 9.13
N LEU A 176 12.23 6.93 9.49
CA LEU A 176 12.10 8.30 9.97
C LEU A 176 12.24 8.46 11.49
N THR A 177 11.97 7.41 12.29
CA THR A 177 11.50 7.66 13.68
C THR A 177 11.89 6.71 14.78
N THR A 178 12.39 5.48 14.55
CA THR A 178 12.56 4.50 15.65
C THR A 178 13.82 3.67 15.51
N ASN A 179 14.88 4.24 14.96
CA ASN A 179 16.14 3.51 14.77
C ASN A 179 17.04 3.60 16.00
N ARG A 180 16.75 4.46 16.99
CA ARG A 180 17.59 4.62 18.19
C ARG A 180 16.79 4.54 19.48
N MET A 181 17.46 4.24 20.58
CA MET A 181 16.84 4.23 21.91
C MET A 181 16.19 5.57 22.28
N ASP A 182 16.84 6.70 21.97
CA ASP A 182 16.30 8.04 22.27
C ASP A 182 14.97 8.28 21.57
N ASP A 183 14.78 7.69 20.39
CA ASP A 183 13.54 7.81 19.64
C ASP A 183 12.37 7.07 20.31
N ILE A 184 12.63 5.89 20.88
CA ILE A 184 11.64 5.14 21.67
C ILE A 184 11.18 5.99 22.86
N LEU A 185 12.14 6.51 23.62
CA LEU A 185 11.87 7.34 24.79
C LEU A 185 11.10 8.60 24.41
N ARG A 186 11.46 9.22 23.29
CA ARG A 186 10.76 10.36 22.69
C ARG A 186 9.30 10.03 22.36
N GLN A 187 9.03 8.92 21.67
CA GLN A 187 7.65 8.54 21.34
C GLN A 187 6.82 8.21 22.58
N LEU A 188 7.41 7.55 23.59
CA LEU A 188 6.74 7.30 24.87
C LEU A 188 6.46 8.59 25.64
N ALA A 189 7.38 9.54 25.62
CA ALA A 189 7.20 10.86 26.23
C ALA A 189 6.05 11.63 25.57
N ILE A 190 5.96 11.59 24.24
CA ILE A 190 4.88 12.22 23.47
C ILE A 190 3.53 11.58 23.81
N GLN A 191 3.44 10.25 23.82
CA GLN A 191 2.21 9.55 24.23
C GLN A 191 1.83 9.88 25.68
N ALA A 192 2.82 9.94 26.58
CA ALA A 192 2.59 10.33 27.96
C ALA A 192 2.03 11.75 28.07
N LEU A 193 2.35 12.66 27.15
CA LEU A 193 1.75 14.00 27.11
C LEU A 193 0.32 13.96 26.57
N GLN A 194 0.07 13.24 25.47
CA GLN A 194 -1.24 13.12 24.81
C GLN A 194 -2.35 12.58 25.73
N THR A 195 -2.00 11.80 26.75
CA THR A 195 -2.96 11.24 27.73
C THR A 195 -3.42 12.26 28.79
N SER A 196 -3.29 13.57 28.56
CA SER A 196 -3.63 14.61 29.55
C SER A 196 -5.12 14.86 29.69
N HIS A 197 -5.61 14.98 30.93
CA HIS A 197 -6.84 15.70 31.21
C HIS A 197 -6.59 17.21 31.21
N PRO A 198 -7.55 18.02 30.72
CA PRO A 198 -7.40 19.48 30.68
C PRO A 198 -7.18 20.03 32.11
N MET A 199 -5.99 20.56 32.37
CA MET A 199 -5.68 21.31 33.60
C MET A 199 -5.98 22.80 33.39
N THR A 200 -5.82 23.62 34.44
CA THR A 200 -5.93 25.08 34.25
C THR A 200 -4.87 25.60 33.27
N THR A 201 -5.27 26.55 32.44
CA THR A 201 -4.47 27.06 31.31
C THR A 201 -3.09 27.64 31.70
N LEU A 202 -2.95 28.10 32.95
CA LEU A 202 -1.68 28.59 33.50
C LEU A 202 -0.71 27.45 33.87
N ILE A 203 -1.23 26.34 34.37
CA ILE A 203 -0.43 25.14 34.69
C ILE A 203 0.10 24.53 33.39
N ASN A 204 -0.75 24.47 32.36
CA ASN A 204 -0.40 23.96 31.04
C ASN A 204 0.73 24.75 30.36
N LEU A 205 0.72 26.07 30.49
CA LEU A 205 1.79 26.88 29.93
C LEU A 205 3.12 26.72 30.69
N ARG A 206 3.09 26.67 32.03
CA ARG A 206 4.31 26.39 32.82
C ARG A 206 4.87 25.01 32.51
N LEU A 207 3.98 24.04 32.31
CA LEU A 207 4.35 22.70 31.87
C LEU A 207 5.03 22.76 30.50
N LEU A 208 4.41 23.40 29.50
CA LEU A 208 4.99 23.55 28.16
C LEU A 208 6.39 24.19 28.19
N ILE A 209 6.58 25.27 28.94
CA ILE A 209 7.89 25.93 29.07
C ILE A 209 8.93 24.96 29.66
N LYS A 210 8.57 24.24 30.73
CA LYS A 210 9.45 23.26 31.36
C LYS A 210 9.76 22.07 30.44
N LEU A 211 8.80 21.64 29.63
CA LEU A 211 8.99 20.60 28.62
C LEU A 211 9.96 21.07 27.53
N MET A 212 9.84 22.31 27.06
CA MET A 212 10.77 22.85 26.07
C MET A 212 12.22 22.85 26.57
N GLN A 213 12.46 23.14 27.85
CA GLN A 213 13.80 23.02 28.44
C GLN A 213 14.33 21.58 28.36
N LEU A 214 13.49 20.61 28.73
CA LEU A 214 13.86 19.18 28.75
C LEU A 214 14.07 18.61 27.34
N VAL A 215 13.30 19.06 26.35
CA VAL A 215 13.38 18.57 24.98
C VAL A 215 14.55 19.20 24.22
N THR A 216 14.93 20.43 24.55
CA THR A 216 16.06 21.12 23.90
C THR A 216 17.42 20.48 24.21
N SER A 217 17.56 19.79 25.36
CA SER A 217 18.80 19.08 25.70
C SER A 217 19.01 17.78 24.92
N GLY A 218 17.97 17.26 24.25
CA GLY A 218 18.00 15.96 23.58
C GLY A 218 17.97 14.75 24.54
N ASP A 219 17.95 14.97 25.85
CA ASP A 219 17.89 13.90 26.86
C ASP A 219 16.44 13.46 27.09
N TRP A 220 15.96 12.61 26.19
CA TRP A 220 14.59 12.08 26.24
C TRP A 220 14.32 11.18 27.44
N PHE A 221 15.36 10.61 28.06
CA PHE A 221 15.21 9.88 29.32
C PHE A 221 14.78 10.82 30.44
N GLN A 222 15.48 11.95 30.63
CA GLN A 222 15.09 12.96 31.62
C GLN A 222 13.78 13.64 31.26
N ALA A 223 13.50 13.85 29.96
CA ALA A 223 12.22 14.37 29.52
C ALA A 223 11.06 13.44 29.92
N LEU A 224 11.16 12.14 29.60
CA LEU A 224 10.15 11.14 29.97
C LEU A 224 9.98 11.04 31.49
N ALA A 225 11.08 10.95 32.25
CA ALA A 225 11.04 10.93 33.70
C ALA A 225 10.36 12.19 34.28
N GLY A 226 10.68 13.35 33.73
CA GLY A 226 10.08 14.63 34.09
C GLY A 226 8.57 14.65 33.82
N ILE A 227 8.15 14.23 32.63
CA ILE A 227 6.74 14.16 32.21
C ILE A 227 5.95 13.22 33.12
N LEU A 228 6.43 12.00 33.33
CA LEU A 228 5.77 11.01 34.19
C LEU A 228 5.69 11.49 35.65
N SER A 229 6.76 12.11 36.16
CA SER A 229 6.77 12.69 37.51
C SER A 229 5.76 13.83 37.68
N LEU A 230 5.46 14.60 36.62
CA LEU A 230 4.45 15.67 36.67
C LEU A 230 3.03 15.10 36.66
N LYS A 231 2.85 13.90 36.11
CA LYS A 231 1.57 13.18 36.05
C LYS A 231 1.30 12.28 37.26
N SER A 232 2.08 12.38 38.34
CA SER A 232 1.85 11.63 39.59
C SER A 232 0.50 11.91 40.28
N CYS A 233 -0.24 12.92 39.81
CA CYS A 233 -1.58 13.26 40.29
C CYS A 233 -2.72 12.51 39.58
N VAL A 234 -2.43 11.80 38.49
CA VAL A 234 -3.42 10.99 37.77
C VAL A 234 -3.73 9.73 38.57
N LYS A 235 -5.01 9.35 38.67
CA LYS A 235 -5.43 8.08 39.30
C LYS A 235 -5.16 6.94 38.31
N GLY A 236 -4.31 5.99 38.69
CA GLY A 236 -4.00 4.79 37.90
C GLY A 236 -2.49 4.53 37.82
N ASP A 237 -2.11 3.32 37.44
CA ASP A 237 -0.72 2.95 37.22
C ASP A 237 -0.28 3.35 35.80
N PHE A 238 1.02 3.53 35.60
CA PHE A 238 1.61 3.70 34.27
C PHE A 238 2.15 2.38 33.75
N ILE A 239 1.86 2.09 32.49
CA ILE A 239 2.26 0.83 31.87
C ILE A 239 2.92 1.15 30.53
N ILE A 240 4.14 0.65 30.35
CA ILE A 240 4.89 0.81 29.11
C ILE A 240 5.03 -0.57 28.45
N ILE A 241 4.66 -0.68 27.18
CA ILE A 241 4.81 -1.91 26.38
C ILE A 241 5.65 -1.57 25.15
N VAL A 242 6.84 -2.15 25.03
CA VAL A 242 7.72 -1.90 23.87
C VAL A 242 8.08 -3.22 23.20
N ASP A 243 7.69 -3.36 21.94
CA ASP A 243 8.23 -4.38 21.05
C ASP A 243 9.53 -3.87 20.42
N THR A 244 10.64 -4.53 20.74
CA THR A 244 11.97 -4.16 20.24
C THR A 244 12.13 -4.34 18.73
N GLY A 245 11.18 -5.01 18.06
CA GLY A 245 11.12 -5.06 16.61
C GLY A 245 11.05 -3.68 15.93
N VAL A 246 10.66 -2.63 16.66
CA VAL A 246 10.68 -1.24 16.16
C VAL A 246 12.09 -0.71 15.84
N LEU A 247 13.14 -1.26 16.48
CA LEU A 247 14.55 -0.87 16.28
C LEU A 247 15.21 -1.52 15.06
N ARG A 248 14.52 -2.46 14.40
CA ARG A 248 14.99 -3.17 13.20
C ARG A 248 16.44 -3.67 13.36
N ASN A 249 17.39 -3.08 12.66
CA ASN A 249 18.78 -3.54 12.63
C ASN A 249 19.62 -3.03 13.81
N ASN A 250 19.14 -2.03 14.56
CA ASN A 250 19.84 -1.42 15.70
C ASN A 250 19.56 -2.16 17.00
N PHE A 251 19.84 -3.45 16.92
CA PHE A 251 19.61 -4.43 17.96
C PHE A 251 20.42 -4.22 19.24
N HIS A 252 21.57 -3.55 19.15
CA HIS A 252 22.40 -3.24 20.31
C HIS A 252 21.71 -2.25 21.28
N ASP A 253 20.94 -1.31 20.75
CA ASP A 253 20.15 -0.37 21.56
C ASP A 253 19.01 -1.09 22.30
N ALA A 254 18.48 -2.18 21.71
CA ALA A 254 17.41 -2.97 22.33
C ALA A 254 17.88 -3.64 23.62
N ASP A 255 19.14 -4.09 23.65
CA ASP A 255 19.73 -4.84 24.77
C ASP A 255 19.85 -3.96 26.04
N LEU A 256 19.99 -2.64 25.88
CA LEU A 256 20.08 -1.67 26.98
C LEU A 256 18.71 -1.25 27.55
N LEU A 257 17.64 -1.50 26.81
CA LEU A 257 16.32 -0.96 27.09
C LEU A 257 15.74 -1.42 28.44
N PRO A 258 15.86 -2.70 28.86
CA PRO A 258 15.39 -3.14 30.18
C PRO A 258 16.05 -2.38 31.34
N ASP A 259 17.37 -2.16 31.28
CA ASP A 259 18.11 -1.45 32.33
C ASP A 259 17.74 0.03 32.40
N VAL A 260 17.51 0.66 31.24
CA VAL A 260 17.03 2.04 31.16
C VAL A 260 15.67 2.18 31.82
N PHE A 261 14.74 1.26 31.57
CA PHE A 261 13.43 1.28 32.22
C PHE A 261 13.50 0.96 33.71
N LEU A 262 14.40 0.07 34.14
CA LEU A 262 14.64 -0.17 35.56
C LEU A 262 15.18 1.08 36.26
N LYS A 263 16.10 1.80 35.61
CA LYS A 263 16.61 3.10 36.09
C LYS A 263 15.48 4.14 36.18
N LEU A 264 14.58 4.17 35.20
CA LEU A 264 13.40 5.04 35.20
C LEU A 264 12.48 4.73 36.40
N ILE A 265 12.17 3.46 36.64
CA ILE A 265 11.39 3.01 37.80
C ILE A 265 12.06 3.46 39.11
N ARG A 266 13.38 3.28 39.23
CA ARG A 266 14.15 3.71 40.41
C ARG A 266 14.06 5.23 40.63
N GLN A 267 14.15 6.02 39.56
CA GLN A 267 14.06 7.49 39.63
C GLN A 267 12.65 7.98 39.99
N LEU A 268 11.62 7.22 39.60
CA LEU A 268 10.21 7.54 39.84
C LEU A 268 9.64 6.89 41.11
N LYS A 269 10.48 6.19 41.87
CA LYS A 269 10.09 5.48 43.10
C LYS A 269 9.37 6.42 44.07
N GLY A 270 8.19 5.99 44.53
CA GLY A 270 7.35 6.73 45.47
C GLY A 270 6.54 7.88 44.84
N LYS A 271 6.70 8.15 43.54
CA LYS A 271 5.91 9.16 42.82
C LYS A 271 4.82 8.52 41.97
N ILE A 272 5.16 7.49 41.20
CA ILE A 272 4.22 6.73 40.39
C ILE A 272 4.51 5.24 40.50
N LYS A 273 3.51 4.43 40.18
CA LYS A 273 3.67 3.00 39.92
C LYS A 273 3.86 2.81 38.42
N LEU A 274 5.02 2.26 38.05
CA LEU A 274 5.39 2.05 36.65
C LEU A 274 5.72 0.57 36.43
N ARG A 275 4.95 -0.06 35.54
CA ARG A 275 5.20 -1.42 35.05
C ARG A 275 5.64 -1.35 33.60
N VAL A 276 6.66 -2.12 33.24
CA VAL A 276 7.21 -2.12 31.88
C VAL A 276 7.29 -3.54 31.36
N MET A 277 6.80 -3.76 30.14
CA MET A 277 7.00 -4.98 29.38
C MET A 277 7.85 -4.67 28.16
N VAL A 278 8.94 -5.43 27.99
CA VAL A 278 9.79 -5.37 26.80
C VAL A 278 9.69 -6.70 26.06
N ILE A 279 9.26 -6.66 24.81
CA ILE A 279 9.05 -7.85 23.97
C ILE A 279 10.21 -7.97 22.98
N PHE A 280 10.81 -9.15 22.91
CA PHE A 280 11.88 -9.49 21.98
C PHE A 280 11.46 -10.65 21.08
N GLY A 281 11.30 -10.38 19.79
CA GLY A 281 10.99 -11.40 18.77
C GLY A 281 12.16 -12.34 18.42
N ARG A 282 13.24 -12.34 19.20
CA ARG A 282 14.47 -13.10 18.95
C ARG A 282 15.11 -13.53 20.26
N ARG A 283 15.91 -14.61 20.23
CA ARG A 283 16.69 -15.04 21.39
C ARG A 283 17.80 -14.05 21.66
N ILE A 284 17.97 -13.69 22.93
CA ILE A 284 19.06 -12.87 23.41
C ILE A 284 19.55 -13.44 24.73
N VAL A 285 20.86 -13.39 24.94
CA VAL A 285 21.50 -13.66 26.22
C VAL A 285 21.94 -12.31 26.77
N LEU A 286 21.24 -11.83 27.81
CA LEU A 286 21.53 -10.56 28.46
C LEU A 286 22.01 -10.83 29.88
N ASP A 287 23.05 -10.12 30.32
CA ASP A 287 23.45 -10.05 31.72
C ASP A 287 22.62 -8.95 32.39
N LEU A 288 21.44 -9.32 32.89
CA LEU A 288 20.43 -8.39 33.40
C LEU A 288 20.53 -8.22 34.91
N ASP A 289 20.15 -7.04 35.38
CA ASP A 289 19.92 -6.80 36.80
C ASP A 289 18.93 -7.85 37.36
N PRO A 290 19.21 -8.48 38.51
CA PRO A 290 18.34 -9.51 39.10
C PRO A 290 16.90 -9.05 39.38
N ALA A 291 16.65 -7.74 39.43
CA ALA A 291 15.32 -7.17 39.57
C ALA A 291 14.46 -7.30 38.30
N ILE A 292 15.05 -7.61 37.14
CA ILE A 292 14.37 -7.76 35.86
C ILE A 292 13.89 -9.20 35.72
N LYS A 293 12.57 -9.40 35.70
CA LYS A 293 11.99 -10.71 35.47
C LYS A 293 12.07 -11.04 33.98
N THR A 294 12.61 -12.20 33.64
CA THR A 294 12.73 -12.64 32.24
C THR A 294 11.97 -13.93 32.01
N PHE A 295 11.23 -13.99 30.91
CA PHE A 295 10.52 -15.17 30.48
C PHE A 295 10.83 -15.49 29.01
N SER A 296 11.17 -16.76 28.74
CA SER A 296 11.40 -17.29 27.40
C SER A 296 10.18 -18.04 26.91
N VAL A 297 9.58 -17.60 25.81
CA VAL A 297 8.55 -18.30 25.08
C VAL A 297 9.19 -19.54 24.42
N ASP A 298 9.54 -20.57 25.16
CA ASP A 298 10.07 -21.82 24.60
C ASP A 298 8.94 -22.81 24.31
N ARG A 299 9.07 -23.55 23.19
CA ARG A 299 8.23 -24.72 22.94
C ARG A 299 8.49 -25.76 24.05
N ARG A 300 7.56 -25.95 24.98
CA ARG A 300 7.48 -27.21 25.74
C ARG A 300 6.16 -27.95 25.49
N SER A 301 6.35 -29.08 24.81
CA SER A 301 5.54 -30.30 24.82
C SER A 301 4.03 -30.17 24.67
N ASN A 302 3.54 -30.48 23.45
CA ASN A 302 2.32 -31.27 23.30
C ASN A 302 2.49 -32.59 24.08
N ARG A 303 2.29 -32.60 25.40
CA ARG A 303 1.62 -33.72 26.02
C ARG A 303 0.13 -33.46 25.80
N LEU A 304 -0.37 -33.95 24.67
CA LEU A 304 -1.80 -34.16 24.51
C LEU A 304 -2.29 -34.93 25.76
N PRO A 305 -3.35 -34.49 26.46
CA PRO A 305 -4.05 -35.38 27.36
C PRO A 305 -4.50 -36.60 26.55
N PRO A 306 -4.49 -37.82 27.11
CA PRO A 306 -4.92 -38.99 26.37
C PRO A 306 -6.34 -38.75 25.88
N ARG A 307 -6.51 -38.86 24.56
CA ARG A 307 -7.80 -38.82 23.88
C ARG A 307 -8.74 -39.76 24.63
N ALA A 308 -9.77 -39.22 25.26
CA ALA A 308 -10.93 -40.00 25.65
C ALA A 308 -11.57 -40.49 24.35
N THR A 309 -11.23 -41.71 23.95
CA THR A 309 -11.94 -42.44 22.92
C THR A 309 -13.33 -42.73 23.46
N HIS A 310 -14.32 -41.94 23.04
CA HIS A 310 -15.70 -42.39 23.08
C HIS A 310 -15.84 -43.54 22.08
N SER A 311 -15.62 -44.75 22.56
CA SER A 311 -16.00 -45.98 21.87
C SER A 311 -17.51 -46.12 21.97
N THR A 312 -18.21 -45.88 20.86
CA THR A 312 -19.58 -46.32 20.68
C THR A 312 -19.59 -47.85 20.56
N VAL A 313 -20.43 -48.44 21.39
CA VAL A 313 -20.69 -49.85 21.60
C VAL A 313 -20.95 -50.61 20.30
N TYR A 314 -20.22 -51.72 20.09
CA TYR A 314 -20.75 -52.87 19.37
C TYR A 314 -20.61 -54.12 20.24
N LEU A 315 -21.73 -54.85 20.31
CA LEU A 315 -21.99 -56.03 21.12
C LEU A 315 -21.09 -57.22 20.76
N GLY A 316 -20.79 -58.04 21.78
CA GLY A 316 -20.85 -59.49 21.63
C GLY A 316 -19.67 -60.30 22.20
N GLY A 317 -19.94 -61.04 23.27
CA GLY A 317 -19.39 -62.39 23.45
C GLY A 317 -18.26 -62.56 24.48
N PRO A 318 -18.45 -63.39 25.53
CA PRO A 318 -17.48 -63.60 26.59
C PRO A 318 -16.59 -64.82 26.32
N MET A 319 -15.37 -64.86 26.86
CA MET A 319 -14.89 -65.98 27.69
C MET A 319 -13.43 -65.80 28.17
N THR A 320 -13.35 -65.73 29.50
CA THR A 320 -12.46 -66.42 30.45
C THR A 320 -10.93 -66.24 30.45
N PRO A 321 -10.33 -66.22 31.67
CA PRO A 321 -8.94 -65.87 31.97
C PRO A 321 -8.05 -67.10 32.16
N PHE A 322 -6.73 -66.96 32.26
CA PHE A 322 -5.79 -67.78 33.07
C PHE A 322 -4.38 -67.19 32.86
N GLU A 323 -3.82 -66.49 33.85
CA GLU A 323 -2.80 -66.95 34.81
C GLU A 323 -1.35 -66.97 34.27
N GLY A 324 -0.40 -66.58 35.12
CA GLY A 324 0.93 -67.21 35.07
C GLY A 324 2.18 -66.33 35.20
N ILE A 325 2.35 -65.69 36.36
CA ILE A 325 3.56 -65.78 37.21
C ILE A 325 4.94 -65.31 36.67
N ALA A 326 5.39 -64.20 37.27
CA ALA A 326 6.68 -63.91 37.92
C ALA A 326 8.04 -64.30 37.30
N GLY A 327 8.97 -63.33 37.31
CA GLY A 327 10.41 -63.58 37.34
C GLY A 327 11.29 -62.44 36.82
N SER A 328 11.63 -61.46 37.68
CA SER A 328 12.74 -60.50 37.49
C SER A 328 14.11 -61.19 37.72
N PRO A 329 15.26 -60.47 37.76
CA PRO A 329 15.91 -59.60 36.76
C PRO A 329 17.39 -60.01 36.54
N ALA A 330 18.11 -59.46 35.55
CA ALA A 330 19.57 -59.24 35.65
C ALA A 330 20.14 -58.37 34.54
N THR A 331 21.06 -57.53 34.98
CA THR A 331 22.01 -56.62 34.31
C THR A 331 23.10 -57.31 33.48
N ALA A 332 23.58 -56.65 32.42
CA ALA A 332 24.96 -56.14 32.28
C ALA A 332 25.63 -56.32 30.89
N SER A 333 26.43 -55.29 30.54
CA SER A 333 27.68 -55.29 29.73
C SER A 333 27.57 -55.53 28.21
N ASN A 334 27.84 -54.51 27.37
CA ASN A 334 29.14 -54.03 26.83
C ASN A 334 29.63 -54.85 25.63
N GLU A 335 29.86 -54.19 24.48
CA GLU A 335 31.07 -54.32 23.65
C GLU A 335 31.03 -53.48 22.34
N ILE A 336 32.09 -52.67 22.17
CA ILE A 336 33.02 -52.53 21.03
C ILE A 336 32.62 -51.82 19.72
N ALA A 337 33.62 -51.04 19.28
CA ALA A 337 33.76 -50.07 18.19
C ALA A 337 33.74 -50.62 16.75
N THR A 338 33.60 -49.74 15.74
CA THR A 338 34.72 -49.29 14.86
C THR A 338 34.32 -48.38 13.68
N HIS A 339 35.15 -47.35 13.52
CA HIS A 339 35.64 -46.65 12.31
C HIS A 339 34.79 -45.72 11.41
N SER A 340 35.53 -44.73 10.92
CA SER A 340 35.21 -43.41 10.35
C SER A 340 35.96 -43.27 9.01
N ILE A 341 35.44 -42.51 8.03
CA ILE A 341 36.25 -41.71 7.07
C ILE A 341 35.51 -40.41 6.64
N VAL A 342 36.03 -39.28 7.14
CA VAL A 342 36.47 -37.99 6.51
C VAL A 342 35.69 -37.32 5.36
N ALA A 343 35.43 -36.01 5.53
CA ALA A 343 35.45 -34.99 4.46
C ALA A 343 36.26 -33.75 4.92
N SER A 344 37.16 -33.28 4.06
CA SER A 344 38.20 -32.26 4.31
C SER A 344 37.83 -30.87 3.78
N ALA A 345 38.47 -29.85 4.38
CA ALA A 345 38.35 -28.43 4.06
C ALA A 345 39.35 -27.96 2.99
N SER A 346 39.08 -26.81 2.35
CA SER A 346 40.13 -25.86 1.95
C SER A 346 39.57 -24.43 1.80
N THR A 347 40.43 -23.49 2.19
CA THR A 347 40.34 -22.02 2.27
C THR A 347 40.64 -21.32 0.94
N SER A 348 40.10 -20.10 0.71
CA SER A 348 40.91 -18.99 0.14
C SER A 348 40.28 -17.59 0.29
N GLU A 349 41.19 -16.62 0.25
CA GLU A 349 41.20 -15.24 0.76
C GLU A 349 40.37 -14.16 0.03
N ARG A 350 40.20 -13.05 0.77
CA ARG A 350 39.77 -11.71 0.34
C ARG A 350 40.80 -11.03 -0.58
N ALA A 351 40.32 -10.25 -1.55
CA ALA A 351 41.05 -9.12 -2.11
C ALA A 351 40.13 -7.90 -2.27
N ILE A 352 40.58 -6.77 -1.73
CA ILE A 352 40.01 -5.42 -1.79
C ILE A 352 40.62 -4.71 -3.00
N TYR A 353 39.84 -4.00 -3.81
CA TYR A 353 40.34 -2.88 -4.61
C TYR A 353 39.31 -1.74 -4.67
N THR A 354 39.69 -0.63 -4.05
CA THR A 354 39.23 0.74 -4.31
C THR A 354 39.97 1.30 -5.52
N VAL A 355 39.30 1.98 -6.46
CA VAL A 355 39.85 3.13 -7.20
C VAL A 355 38.74 4.13 -7.61
N THR A 356 39.07 5.39 -7.40
CA THR A 356 38.41 6.69 -7.67
C THR A 356 38.25 7.06 -9.17
N PRO A 357 37.50 8.13 -9.49
CA PRO A 357 37.23 8.57 -10.87
C PRO A 357 38.36 9.45 -11.42
N ASN A 358 38.52 9.51 -12.75
CA ASN A 358 39.25 10.60 -13.40
C ASN A 358 38.79 10.89 -14.84
N GLU A 359 38.89 12.17 -15.16
CA GLU A 359 38.43 12.87 -16.35
C GLU A 359 39.40 12.78 -17.55
N CYS A 360 38.89 13.28 -18.69
CA CYS A 360 39.58 14.08 -19.72
C CYS A 360 40.28 13.43 -20.93
N ILE A 361 39.71 13.77 -22.10
CA ILE A 361 40.35 14.31 -23.32
C ILE A 361 41.25 13.39 -24.17
N GLY A 362 40.96 13.31 -25.48
CA GLY A 362 42.00 13.00 -26.48
C GLY A 362 41.51 12.43 -27.81
N SER A 363 41.52 13.29 -28.83
CA SER A 363 41.39 13.04 -30.26
C SER A 363 42.22 11.89 -30.86
N GLY A 364 41.72 11.26 -31.94
CA GLY A 364 42.59 10.57 -32.92
C GLY A 364 41.90 9.50 -33.79
N ARG A 365 41.52 9.87 -35.01
CA ARG A 365 41.37 8.98 -36.20
C ARG A 365 42.78 8.75 -36.83
N PRO A 366 42.96 7.94 -37.90
CA PRO A 366 42.23 6.76 -38.42
C PRO A 366 43.19 5.60 -38.83
N GLU A 367 42.67 4.46 -39.30
CA GLU A 367 43.18 3.57 -40.40
C GLU A 367 42.44 2.21 -40.33
N GLU A 368 41.51 1.91 -41.24
CA GLU A 368 41.67 1.24 -42.56
C GLU A 368 42.05 -0.26 -42.53
N SER A 369 41.04 -1.13 -42.68
CA SER A 369 40.96 -2.27 -43.61
C SER A 369 39.58 -2.93 -43.37
N GLY A 370 38.73 -3.30 -44.33
CA GLY A 370 38.89 -3.43 -45.77
C GLY A 370 38.33 -4.79 -46.20
N SER A 371 37.01 -4.93 -46.37
CA SER A 371 36.46 -5.90 -47.33
C SER A 371 35.07 -5.48 -47.83
N LYS A 372 35.06 -5.17 -49.13
CA LYS A 372 33.96 -4.79 -50.04
C LYS A 372 32.88 -5.88 -50.09
N SER A 373 31.60 -5.59 -50.39
CA SER A 373 31.05 -5.23 -51.70
C SER A 373 29.51 -5.25 -51.57
N THR A 374 28.61 -4.57 -52.30
CA THR A 374 28.61 -3.53 -53.33
C THR A 374 27.12 -3.25 -53.64
N THR A 375 26.69 -1.99 -53.47
CA THR A 375 25.88 -1.14 -54.40
C THR A 375 24.48 -1.66 -54.84
N THR A 376 23.40 -0.86 -54.77
CA THR A 376 23.09 0.16 -55.80
C THR A 376 22.11 1.25 -55.34
N ILE A 377 22.44 2.48 -55.75
CA ILE A 377 21.77 3.78 -55.59
C ILE A 377 20.84 4.06 -56.79
N ASN A 378 19.77 4.84 -56.60
CA ASN A 378 19.25 5.90 -57.50
C ASN A 378 18.13 6.65 -56.73
N SER A 379 18.27 7.90 -56.28
CA SER A 379 18.42 9.21 -56.94
C SER A 379 17.09 9.98 -57.04
N ASP A 380 16.98 11.00 -56.19
CA ASP A 380 16.30 12.30 -56.30
C ASP A 380 14.92 12.48 -56.96
N THR A 381 13.98 13.01 -56.16
CA THR A 381 13.07 14.09 -56.60
C THR A 381 12.64 14.92 -55.38
N LYS A 382 12.92 16.23 -55.43
CA LYS A 382 12.33 17.25 -54.54
C LYS A 382 10.90 17.55 -55.00
N ALA A 383 9.92 17.44 -54.10
CA ALA A 383 8.65 18.15 -54.19
C ALA A 383 8.01 18.32 -52.80
N GLU A 384 7.85 19.60 -52.42
CA GLU A 384 6.84 20.27 -51.61
C GLU A 384 6.08 19.53 -50.47
N GLY A 385 5.99 20.23 -49.33
CA GLY A 385 5.48 19.75 -48.06
C GLY A 385 4.02 19.30 -48.03
N LYS A 386 3.80 18.19 -47.34
CA LYS A 386 2.52 17.74 -46.78
C LYS A 386 2.79 17.16 -45.39
N ASP A 387 1.98 17.58 -44.42
CA ASP A 387 1.96 17.05 -43.06
C ASP A 387 1.73 15.54 -43.06
N THR A 388 2.77 14.74 -42.79
CA THR A 388 2.66 13.28 -42.61
C THR A 388 2.84 12.94 -41.13
N ASP A 389 1.75 13.06 -40.38
CA ASP A 389 1.67 12.87 -38.92
C ASP A 389 0.73 11.71 -38.55
N SER A 390 0.71 10.64 -39.36
CA SER A 390 -0.21 9.51 -39.25
C SER A 390 0.51 8.21 -38.93
N ILE A 391 0.24 7.65 -37.73
CA ILE A 391 0.70 6.33 -37.29
C ILE A 391 -0.47 5.34 -37.29
N SER A 392 -0.29 4.20 -37.96
CA SER A 392 -1.30 3.15 -38.09
C SER A 392 -1.50 2.37 -36.79
N LEU A 393 -2.69 1.81 -36.59
CA LEU A 393 -3.01 0.72 -35.67
C LEU A 393 -2.83 -0.59 -36.43
N GLY A 394 -1.60 -1.04 -36.63
CA GLY A 394 -1.37 -2.41 -37.06
C GLY A 394 -1.14 -3.31 -35.85
N ALA A 395 -1.20 -4.61 -36.06
CA ALA A 395 -0.76 -5.55 -35.05
C ALA A 395 0.40 -6.35 -35.61
N PHE A 396 1.47 -6.45 -34.83
CA PHE A 396 2.52 -7.39 -35.14
C PHE A 396 1.96 -8.82 -34.99
N GLN A 397 1.85 -9.52 -36.13
CA GLN A 397 2.16 -10.95 -36.18
C GLN A 397 3.69 -11.09 -35.97
N ALA A 398 4.20 -10.68 -34.80
CA ALA A 398 5.52 -11.14 -34.40
C ALA A 398 5.40 -12.65 -34.22
N SER A 399 6.43 -13.42 -34.58
CA SER A 399 6.51 -14.84 -34.24
C SER A 399 6.50 -14.96 -32.71
N THR A 400 5.32 -14.97 -32.12
CA THR A 400 5.13 -15.16 -30.68
C THR A 400 5.54 -16.60 -30.42
N THR A 401 6.51 -16.79 -29.54
CA THR A 401 6.77 -18.13 -29.02
C THR A 401 5.51 -18.62 -28.33
N ASP A 402 5.14 -19.89 -28.53
CA ASP A 402 4.01 -20.55 -27.83
C ASP A 402 4.03 -20.28 -26.31
N SER A 403 5.20 -19.96 -25.74
CA SER A 403 5.38 -19.59 -24.34
C SER A 403 4.62 -18.34 -23.91
N SER A 404 4.56 -17.26 -24.71
CA SER A 404 3.90 -16.01 -24.31
C SER A 404 2.38 -16.14 -24.32
N ALA A 405 1.83 -16.89 -25.28
CA ALA A 405 0.40 -17.20 -25.30
C ALA A 405 -0.01 -18.04 -24.07
N ARG A 406 0.78 -19.07 -23.75
CA ARG A 406 0.56 -19.92 -22.56
C ARG A 406 0.69 -19.13 -21.24
N SER A 407 1.66 -18.23 -21.13
CA SER A 407 1.81 -17.43 -19.90
C SER A 407 0.65 -16.46 -19.72
N THR A 408 0.20 -15.81 -20.79
CA THR A 408 -1.01 -14.95 -20.77
C THR A 408 -2.26 -15.73 -20.42
N GLU A 409 -2.45 -16.93 -20.97
CA GLU A 409 -3.54 -17.84 -20.58
C GLU A 409 -3.46 -18.21 -19.10
N GLN A 410 -2.26 -18.52 -18.60
CA GLN A 410 -2.05 -18.80 -17.18
C GLN A 410 -2.43 -17.59 -16.30
N TRP A 411 -2.14 -16.36 -16.72
CA TRP A 411 -2.56 -15.15 -16.00
C TRP A 411 -4.09 -15.08 -15.86
N PHE A 412 -4.84 -15.36 -16.93
CA PHE A 412 -6.31 -15.42 -16.89
C PHE A 412 -6.83 -16.59 -16.05
N ASN A 413 -6.19 -17.76 -16.10
CA ASN A 413 -6.56 -18.91 -15.27
C ASN A 413 -6.39 -18.61 -13.78
N ILE A 414 -5.31 -17.88 -13.41
CA ILE A 414 -5.15 -17.43 -12.02
C ILE A 414 -6.23 -16.41 -11.68
N LEU A 415 -6.51 -15.42 -12.54
CA LEU A 415 -7.59 -14.45 -12.32
C LEU A 415 -8.93 -15.13 -12.00
N GLU A 416 -9.29 -16.15 -12.79
CA GLU A 416 -10.52 -16.93 -12.62
C GLU A 416 -10.53 -17.67 -11.28
N ALA A 417 -9.45 -18.41 -10.99
CA ALA A 417 -9.31 -19.22 -9.77
C ALA A 417 -9.08 -18.41 -8.48
N THR A 418 -8.97 -17.08 -8.56
CA THR A 418 -8.65 -16.22 -7.41
C THR A 418 -9.60 -15.04 -7.32
N THR A 419 -9.38 -13.99 -8.11
CA THR A 419 -10.15 -12.75 -8.08
C THR A 419 -11.61 -12.97 -8.43
N HIS A 420 -11.93 -13.77 -9.46
CA HIS A 420 -13.33 -14.02 -9.82
C HIS A 420 -14.06 -14.85 -8.76
N GLU A 421 -13.45 -15.90 -8.24
CA GLU A 421 -14.03 -16.67 -7.13
C GLU A 421 -14.33 -15.76 -5.93
N PHE A 422 -13.38 -14.92 -5.53
CA PHE A 422 -13.57 -13.98 -4.43
C PHE A 422 -14.64 -12.91 -4.69
N MET A 423 -14.73 -12.41 -5.93
CA MET A 423 -15.67 -11.37 -6.30
C MET A 423 -17.11 -11.89 -6.49
N TYR A 424 -17.27 -13.13 -6.97
CA TYR A 424 -18.56 -13.58 -7.52
C TYR A 424 -19.09 -14.89 -6.92
N ILE A 425 -18.27 -15.72 -6.28
CA ILE A 425 -18.72 -17.03 -5.75
C ILE A 425 -19.30 -16.93 -4.32
N GLN A 426 -19.11 -15.80 -3.62
CA GLN A 426 -19.51 -15.68 -2.20
C GLN A 426 -20.88 -15.08 -1.89
N ASP A 427 -21.72 -14.69 -2.86
CA ASP A 427 -22.97 -14.01 -2.53
C ASP A 427 -24.21 -14.72 -3.12
N GLY A 428 -24.97 -15.34 -2.21
CA GLY A 428 -26.43 -15.41 -2.31
C GLY A 428 -27.10 -14.05 -2.03
N SER A 429 -26.34 -12.95 -2.06
CA SER A 429 -26.86 -11.59 -2.02
C SER A 429 -27.40 -11.22 -3.40
N ASN A 430 -28.57 -10.57 -3.44
CA ASN A 430 -29.25 -10.17 -4.68
C ASN A 430 -28.34 -9.28 -5.56
N SER A 431 -27.66 -9.89 -6.54
CA SER A 431 -26.86 -9.20 -7.56
C SER A 431 -27.68 -8.22 -8.43
N ASP A 432 -29.02 -8.29 -8.38
CA ASP A 432 -29.95 -7.45 -9.12
C ASP A 432 -29.94 -5.96 -8.74
N SER A 433 -29.30 -5.58 -7.63
CA SER A 433 -29.30 -4.18 -7.13
C SER A 433 -28.01 -3.40 -7.37
N MET A 434 -26.93 -4.03 -7.86
CA MET A 434 -25.65 -3.33 -8.03
C MET A 434 -25.54 -2.62 -9.38
N THR A 435 -25.22 -1.33 -9.36
CA THR A 435 -24.87 -0.58 -10.58
C THR A 435 -23.54 -1.05 -11.17
N PRO A 436 -23.54 -1.62 -12.39
CA PRO A 436 -22.32 -2.12 -13.02
C PRO A 436 -21.34 -0.99 -13.37
N ILE A 437 -20.05 -1.31 -13.45
CA ILE A 437 -19.03 -0.37 -13.94
C ILE A 437 -19.27 -0.12 -15.42
N LYS A 438 -19.38 1.16 -15.81
CA LYS A 438 -19.57 1.57 -17.20
C LYS A 438 -18.23 1.92 -17.83
N ILE A 439 -17.92 1.33 -18.97
CA ILE A 439 -16.64 1.53 -19.65
C ILE A 439 -16.88 1.94 -21.09
N ALA A 440 -16.35 3.09 -21.51
CA ALA A 440 -16.31 3.48 -22.91
C ALA A 440 -15.08 2.89 -23.59
N VAL A 441 -15.27 2.27 -24.75
CA VAL A 441 -14.20 1.73 -25.59
C VAL A 441 -14.13 2.56 -26.86
N LEU A 442 -13.08 3.36 -26.99
CA LEU A 442 -12.81 4.15 -28.20
C LEU A 442 -11.89 3.33 -29.09
N ASP A 443 -12.41 2.85 -30.22
CA ASP A 443 -11.67 1.96 -31.11
C ASP A 443 -12.31 1.90 -32.53
N THR A 444 -12.11 0.83 -33.28
CA THR A 444 -12.66 0.57 -34.62
C THR A 444 -14.13 0.17 -34.61
N GLY A 445 -14.65 -0.40 -33.53
CA GLY A 445 -16.03 -0.87 -33.40
C GLY A 445 -16.10 -2.21 -32.69
N PHE A 446 -17.21 -2.94 -32.86
CA PHE A 446 -17.38 -4.29 -32.33
C PHE A 446 -18.21 -5.13 -33.32
N ALA A 447 -17.62 -6.21 -33.84
CA ALA A 447 -18.22 -7.07 -34.86
C ALA A 447 -19.39 -7.87 -34.29
N TYR A 448 -20.63 -7.55 -34.67
CA TYR A 448 -21.80 -8.35 -34.28
C TYR A 448 -22.85 -8.49 -35.41
N THR A 449 -22.38 -8.41 -36.64
CA THR A 449 -23.25 -8.42 -37.83
C THR A 449 -23.39 -9.81 -38.44
N THR A 450 -22.34 -10.63 -38.44
CA THR A 450 -22.34 -11.94 -39.09
C THR A 450 -22.93 -13.04 -38.19
N ALA A 451 -23.25 -14.21 -38.76
CA ALA A 451 -23.74 -15.35 -37.99
C ALA A 451 -22.66 -15.95 -37.08
N GLU A 452 -21.40 -15.93 -37.53
CA GLU A 452 -20.24 -16.38 -36.77
C GLU A 452 -19.98 -15.49 -35.55
N ASP A 453 -19.97 -14.17 -35.75
CA ASP A 453 -19.87 -13.19 -34.65
C ASP A 453 -20.96 -13.41 -33.61
N LYS A 454 -22.22 -13.59 -34.06
CA LYS A 454 -23.35 -13.87 -33.15
C LYS A 454 -23.20 -15.17 -32.39
N ARG A 455 -22.44 -16.14 -32.90
CA ARG A 455 -22.18 -17.42 -32.22
C ARG A 455 -21.10 -17.26 -31.16
N SER A 456 -19.97 -16.64 -31.51
CA SER A 456 -18.79 -16.50 -30.63
C SER A 456 -18.92 -15.37 -29.61
N LEU A 457 -19.57 -14.26 -29.98
CA LEU A 457 -19.58 -13.03 -29.19
C LEU A 457 -20.86 -12.78 -28.38
N ARG A 458 -21.86 -13.66 -28.47
CA ARG A 458 -23.13 -13.51 -27.76
C ARG A 458 -22.99 -13.24 -26.25
N PRO A 459 -22.12 -13.94 -25.49
CA PRO A 459 -21.96 -13.67 -24.06
C PRO A 459 -21.42 -12.26 -23.77
N TYR A 460 -20.66 -11.68 -24.69
CA TYR A 460 -20.07 -10.35 -24.56
C TYR A 460 -21.04 -9.25 -25.01
N TYR A 461 -21.73 -9.46 -26.13
CA TYR A 461 -22.66 -8.48 -26.70
C TYR A 461 -23.78 -8.09 -25.75
N GLN A 462 -24.27 -9.01 -24.90
CA GLN A 462 -25.31 -8.73 -23.90
C GLN A 462 -24.90 -7.64 -22.88
N ARG A 463 -23.59 -7.44 -22.69
CA ARG A 463 -23.02 -6.42 -21.80
C ARG A 463 -22.65 -5.13 -22.54
N VAL A 464 -22.87 -5.04 -23.84
CA VAL A 464 -22.73 -3.79 -24.61
C VAL A 464 -24.05 -3.02 -24.59
N LYS A 465 -24.04 -1.79 -24.06
CA LYS A 465 -25.25 -0.98 -23.85
C LYS A 465 -25.52 0.02 -24.96
N LYS A 466 -24.47 0.57 -25.56
CA LYS A 466 -24.56 1.58 -26.63
C LYS A 466 -23.46 1.39 -27.66
N PHE A 467 -23.79 1.77 -28.88
CA PHE A 467 -22.89 1.88 -30.03
C PHE A 467 -23.05 3.29 -30.57
N ALA A 468 -21.94 3.98 -30.81
CA ALA A 468 -21.96 5.29 -31.45
C ALA A 468 -20.76 5.43 -32.38
N ASN A 469 -20.99 6.06 -33.53
CA ASN A 469 -19.95 6.39 -34.48
C ASN A 469 -19.64 7.89 -34.39
N PHE A 470 -18.42 8.21 -33.99
CA PHE A 470 -17.99 9.59 -33.86
C PHE A 470 -17.24 10.09 -35.09
N ILE A 471 -17.06 9.26 -36.12
CA ILE A 471 -16.48 9.67 -37.39
C ILE A 471 -17.52 10.49 -38.16
N GLU A 472 -17.13 11.69 -38.58
CA GLU A 472 -18.02 12.60 -39.30
C GLU A 472 -18.56 11.96 -40.59
N GLY A 473 -19.88 12.03 -40.79
CA GLY A 473 -20.59 11.45 -41.93
C GLY A 473 -20.95 9.97 -41.80
N GLY A 474 -20.47 9.27 -40.76
CA GLY A 474 -20.78 7.86 -40.52
C GLY A 474 -22.02 7.66 -39.64
N SER A 475 -22.74 6.55 -39.86
CA SER A 475 -23.90 6.18 -39.05
C SER A 475 -23.49 5.39 -37.80
N ASP A 476 -24.28 5.46 -36.72
CA ASP A 476 -24.04 4.69 -35.49
C ASP A 476 -24.06 3.16 -35.71
N SER A 477 -24.75 2.70 -36.76
CA SER A 477 -24.80 1.28 -37.11
C SER A 477 -23.43 0.74 -37.54
N GLU A 478 -22.55 1.59 -38.07
CA GLU A 478 -21.18 1.20 -38.44
C GLU A 478 -20.33 0.83 -37.24
N ALA A 479 -20.65 1.34 -36.03
CA ALA A 479 -19.94 0.94 -34.81
C ALA A 479 -20.20 -0.53 -34.42
N LYS A 480 -21.23 -1.18 -34.99
CA LYS A 480 -21.50 -2.63 -34.87
C LYS A 480 -20.72 -3.48 -35.88
N THR A 481 -19.90 -2.83 -36.70
CA THR A 481 -18.95 -3.49 -37.60
C THR A 481 -17.55 -3.29 -37.07
N ASP A 482 -16.68 -4.28 -37.30
CA ASP A 482 -15.27 -4.15 -37.01
C ASP A 482 -14.46 -5.03 -37.98
N PRO A 483 -14.24 -4.57 -39.22
CA PRO A 483 -13.52 -5.35 -40.23
C PRO A 483 -12.11 -5.75 -39.79
N SER A 484 -11.49 -4.94 -38.92
CA SER A 484 -10.14 -5.22 -38.40
C SER A 484 -10.12 -6.30 -37.31
N GLY A 485 -11.21 -6.47 -36.58
CA GLY A 485 -11.29 -7.26 -35.35
C GLY A 485 -10.61 -6.63 -34.13
N HIS A 486 -9.94 -5.47 -34.28
CA HIS A 486 -9.15 -4.83 -33.21
C HIS A 486 -10.06 -4.39 -32.04
N GLY A 487 -11.05 -3.54 -32.28
CA GLY A 487 -11.97 -3.06 -31.25
C GLY A 487 -12.78 -4.17 -30.60
N THR A 488 -13.13 -5.21 -31.34
CA THR A 488 -13.80 -6.41 -30.83
C THR A 488 -12.90 -7.16 -29.84
N ALA A 489 -11.64 -7.39 -30.20
CA ALA A 489 -10.67 -8.04 -29.33
C ALA A 489 -10.40 -7.22 -28.06
N VAL A 490 -10.26 -5.90 -28.19
CA VAL A 490 -10.11 -4.96 -27.05
C VAL A 490 -11.29 -5.05 -26.10
N ALA A 491 -12.52 -4.93 -26.61
CA ALA A 491 -13.75 -5.00 -25.81
C ALA A 491 -13.88 -6.32 -25.05
N VAL A 492 -13.55 -7.45 -25.69
CA VAL A 492 -13.62 -8.77 -25.07
C VAL A 492 -12.62 -8.91 -23.91
N GLN A 493 -11.41 -8.36 -24.01
CA GLN A 493 -10.45 -8.44 -22.90
C GLN A 493 -10.98 -7.74 -21.64
N ILE A 494 -11.60 -6.55 -21.77
CA ILE A 494 -12.22 -5.85 -20.63
C ILE A 494 -13.27 -6.75 -19.96
N LEU A 495 -14.12 -7.36 -20.78
CA LEU A 495 -15.24 -8.20 -20.34
C LEU A 495 -14.83 -9.58 -19.80
N LYS A 496 -13.63 -10.05 -20.13
CA LYS A 496 -12.99 -11.22 -19.51
C LYS A 496 -12.42 -10.89 -18.13
N VAL A 497 -11.93 -9.67 -17.94
CA VAL A 497 -11.37 -9.25 -16.64
C VAL A 497 -12.45 -8.89 -15.64
N SER A 498 -13.41 -8.02 -16.00
CA SER A 498 -14.57 -7.69 -15.16
C SER A 498 -15.83 -8.33 -15.76
N LEU A 499 -16.44 -9.24 -14.99
CA LEU A 499 -17.56 -10.07 -15.46
C LEU A 499 -18.91 -9.33 -15.43
N THR A 500 -19.02 -8.24 -14.67
CA THR A 500 -20.25 -7.45 -14.54
C THR A 500 -20.19 -6.09 -15.26
N ALA A 501 -18.99 -5.63 -15.66
CA ALA A 501 -18.83 -4.39 -16.40
C ALA A 501 -19.64 -4.36 -17.70
N VAL A 502 -20.09 -3.16 -18.06
CA VAL A 502 -20.89 -2.90 -19.26
C VAL A 502 -20.20 -1.89 -20.17
N LEU A 503 -20.27 -2.12 -21.49
CA LEU A 503 -19.52 -1.33 -22.47
C LEU A 503 -20.37 -0.33 -23.25
N TYR A 504 -19.72 0.77 -23.62
CA TYR A 504 -20.19 1.77 -24.57
C TYR A 504 -19.17 1.87 -25.71
N ILE A 505 -19.52 1.33 -26.88
CA ILE A 505 -18.59 1.22 -28.02
C ILE A 505 -18.61 2.53 -28.83
N CYS A 506 -17.46 3.16 -28.94
CA CYS A 506 -17.24 4.39 -29.71
C CYS A 506 -16.34 4.09 -30.90
N ARG A 507 -16.90 4.13 -32.11
CA ARG A 507 -16.07 4.08 -33.32
C ARG A 507 -15.42 5.44 -33.54
N VAL A 508 -14.08 5.48 -33.50
CA VAL A 508 -13.27 6.69 -33.67
C VAL A 508 -12.13 6.52 -34.69
N VAL A 509 -11.93 5.31 -35.19
CA VAL A 509 -10.83 4.96 -36.10
C VAL A 509 -11.33 4.87 -37.54
N ARG A 510 -10.72 5.63 -38.44
CA ARG A 510 -10.98 5.54 -39.88
C ARG A 510 -10.07 4.48 -40.52
N PRO A 511 -10.62 3.61 -41.39
CA PRO A 511 -9.79 2.85 -42.31
C PRO A 511 -9.26 3.78 -43.42
N ASP A 512 -7.96 3.68 -43.72
CA ASP A 512 -7.31 4.29 -44.87
C ASP A 512 -6.45 3.23 -45.57
N GLY A 513 -7.02 2.57 -46.58
CA GLY A 513 -6.49 1.32 -47.11
C GLY A 513 -6.48 0.21 -46.05
N GLU A 514 -5.33 -0.44 -45.87
CA GLU A 514 -5.10 -1.46 -44.82
C GLU A 514 -4.72 -0.84 -43.46
N ALA A 515 -4.43 0.46 -43.42
CA ALA A 515 -4.01 1.15 -42.20
C ALA A 515 -5.19 1.75 -41.45
N LEU A 516 -5.06 1.81 -40.12
CA LEU A 516 -6.12 2.22 -39.21
C LEU A 516 -5.67 3.44 -38.42
N PHE A 517 -6.36 4.58 -38.55
CA PHE A 517 -5.94 5.83 -37.92
C PHE A 517 -7.03 6.41 -37.00
N PRO A 518 -6.70 6.72 -35.73
CA PRO A 518 -7.65 7.39 -34.84
C PRO A 518 -7.90 8.82 -35.31
N ASP A 519 -9.16 9.17 -35.58
CA ASP A 519 -9.55 10.55 -35.87
C ASP A 519 -9.55 11.35 -34.56
N LYS A 520 -8.58 12.26 -34.43
CA LYS A 520 -8.39 13.13 -33.26
C LYS A 520 -9.65 13.93 -32.89
N LYS A 521 -10.46 14.37 -33.86
CA LYS A 521 -11.73 15.08 -33.61
C LYS A 521 -12.85 14.12 -33.17
N ALA A 522 -12.89 12.91 -33.72
CA ALA A 522 -13.81 11.87 -33.28
C ALA A 522 -13.50 11.44 -31.84
N VAL A 523 -12.21 11.25 -31.52
CA VAL A 523 -11.73 10.95 -30.16
C VAL A 523 -12.14 12.05 -29.19
N GLU A 524 -11.93 13.33 -29.52
CA GLU A 524 -12.37 14.46 -28.69
C GLU A 524 -13.88 14.39 -28.38
N ARG A 525 -14.72 14.20 -29.40
CA ARG A 525 -16.18 14.12 -29.22
C ARG A 525 -16.58 12.90 -28.39
N ALA A 526 -15.94 11.76 -28.63
CA ALA A 526 -16.23 10.52 -27.92
C ALA A 526 -15.88 10.63 -26.43
N ILE A 527 -14.72 11.19 -26.08
CA ILE A 527 -14.34 11.43 -24.67
C ILE A 527 -15.36 12.33 -23.98
N LYS A 528 -15.75 13.45 -24.62
CA LYS A 528 -16.76 14.37 -24.07
C LYS A 528 -18.12 13.70 -23.86
N LYS A 529 -18.60 12.94 -24.85
CA LYS A 529 -19.90 12.23 -24.77
C LYS A 529 -19.89 11.13 -23.70
N ALA A 530 -18.79 10.39 -23.60
CA ALA A 530 -18.64 9.32 -22.60
C ALA A 530 -18.60 9.89 -21.18
N ALA A 531 -17.82 10.95 -20.95
CA ALA A 531 -17.60 11.50 -19.62
C ALA A 531 -18.71 12.42 -19.10
N ALA A 532 -19.45 13.10 -19.98
CA ALA A 532 -20.55 13.96 -19.56
C ALA A 532 -21.64 13.14 -18.84
N LYS A 533 -22.33 13.76 -17.88
CA LYS A 533 -23.43 13.11 -17.14
C LYS A 533 -24.66 12.95 -18.05
N PRO A 534 -25.51 11.93 -17.79
CA PRO A 534 -26.80 11.82 -18.45
C PRO A 534 -27.68 13.03 -18.17
N ASP A 535 -28.41 13.47 -19.20
CA ASP A 535 -29.35 14.58 -19.12
C ASP A 535 -30.64 14.16 -19.83
N LYS A 536 -31.73 14.04 -19.06
CA LYS A 536 -33.03 13.60 -19.59
C LYS A 536 -33.69 14.68 -20.44
N ASP A 537 -33.32 15.93 -20.26
CA ASP A 537 -33.89 17.07 -20.97
C ASP A 537 -33.15 17.32 -22.30
N SER A 538 -31.97 16.72 -22.48
CA SER A 538 -31.25 16.74 -23.77
C SER A 538 -31.91 15.80 -24.79
N PRO A 539 -32.13 16.22 -26.04
CA PRO A 539 -32.72 15.38 -27.10
C PRO A 539 -31.97 14.07 -27.38
N ASP A 540 -30.67 14.03 -27.06
CA ASP A 540 -29.78 12.88 -27.25
C ASP A 540 -29.47 12.13 -25.94
N GLY A 541 -30.17 12.46 -24.84
CA GLY A 541 -30.01 11.87 -23.51
C GLY A 541 -28.78 12.36 -22.73
N GLY A 542 -28.08 13.38 -23.22
CA GLY A 542 -26.88 13.92 -22.59
C GLY A 542 -25.69 12.97 -22.72
N GLY A 543 -24.75 13.02 -21.78
CA GLY A 543 -23.61 12.09 -21.77
C GLY A 543 -23.95 10.72 -21.17
N TRP A 544 -22.98 9.82 -21.16
CA TRP A 544 -23.19 8.46 -20.64
C TRP A 544 -22.82 8.29 -19.17
N GLY A 545 -22.02 9.21 -18.62
CA GLY A 545 -21.45 9.16 -17.27
C GLY A 545 -20.75 7.83 -17.04
N VAL A 546 -19.78 7.49 -17.91
CA VAL A 546 -18.97 6.28 -17.74
C VAL A 546 -17.96 6.45 -16.61
N ASP A 547 -17.53 5.34 -16.02
CA ASP A 547 -16.52 5.33 -14.96
C ASP A 547 -15.09 5.28 -15.54
N ILE A 548 -14.93 4.61 -16.69
CA ILE A 548 -13.64 4.37 -17.33
C ILE A 548 -13.73 4.61 -18.84
N ILE A 549 -12.68 5.17 -19.43
CA ILE A 549 -12.46 5.28 -20.89
C ILE A 549 -11.19 4.50 -21.26
N ASN A 550 -11.32 3.53 -22.15
CA ASN A 550 -10.20 2.79 -22.74
C ASN A 550 -9.87 3.34 -24.13
N MET A 551 -8.61 3.70 -24.35
CA MET A 551 -8.06 4.18 -25.62
C MET A 551 -6.88 3.30 -26.06
N SER A 552 -7.18 2.19 -26.74
CA SER A 552 -6.16 1.22 -27.21
C SER A 552 -5.40 1.69 -28.46
N PHE A 553 -5.04 2.97 -28.49
CA PHE A 553 -4.31 3.61 -29.57
C PHE A 553 -3.46 4.77 -29.05
N GLY A 554 -2.53 5.24 -29.89
CA GLY A 554 -1.84 6.50 -29.66
C GLY A 554 -1.26 7.10 -30.94
N TRP A 555 -0.78 8.34 -30.84
CA TRP A 555 -0.08 9.06 -31.90
C TRP A 555 1.02 9.98 -31.31
N PRO A 556 1.98 10.47 -32.11
CA PRO A 556 3.18 11.12 -31.58
C PRO A 556 2.97 12.43 -30.84
N TYR A 557 2.12 13.32 -31.36
CA TYR A 557 1.98 14.70 -30.88
C TYR A 557 0.69 14.95 -30.12
N ASN A 558 0.65 15.96 -29.24
CA ASN A 558 -0.57 16.25 -28.48
C ASN A 558 -1.61 16.87 -29.42
N HIS A 559 -2.88 16.81 -29.02
CA HIS A 559 -3.96 17.47 -29.75
C HIS A 559 -4.74 18.33 -28.77
N ALA A 560 -4.82 19.65 -29.01
CA ALA A 560 -5.38 20.61 -28.06
C ALA A 560 -6.84 20.29 -27.68
N GLY A 561 -7.65 19.83 -28.65
CA GLY A 561 -9.03 19.42 -28.40
C GLY A 561 -9.14 18.15 -27.56
N VAL A 562 -8.26 17.17 -27.79
CA VAL A 562 -8.24 15.92 -27.01
C VAL A 562 -7.73 16.19 -25.59
N ARG A 563 -6.75 17.09 -25.42
CA ARG A 563 -6.28 17.53 -24.10
C ARG A 563 -7.41 18.13 -23.27
N LYS A 564 -8.18 19.06 -23.85
CA LYS A 564 -9.35 19.64 -23.17
C LYS A 564 -10.41 18.59 -22.83
N ALA A 565 -10.60 17.59 -23.70
CA ALA A 565 -11.54 16.50 -23.43
C ALA A 565 -11.05 15.57 -22.31
N ILE A 566 -9.75 15.28 -22.24
CA ILE A 566 -9.13 14.53 -21.13
C ILE A 566 -9.30 15.30 -19.82
N ASP A 567 -9.01 16.60 -19.80
CA ASP A 567 -9.19 17.43 -18.60
C ASP A 567 -10.65 17.45 -18.14
N PHE A 568 -11.59 17.55 -19.09
CA PHE A 568 -13.02 17.45 -18.81
C PHE A 568 -13.42 16.09 -18.24
N ALA A 569 -12.90 14.99 -18.79
CA ALA A 569 -13.18 13.64 -18.30
C ALA A 569 -12.64 13.43 -16.88
N ARG A 570 -11.41 13.90 -16.61
CA ARG A 570 -10.84 13.89 -15.27
C ARG A 570 -11.69 14.67 -14.26
N GLN A 571 -12.15 15.87 -14.61
CA GLN A 571 -13.01 16.70 -13.75
C GLN A 571 -14.37 16.04 -13.46
N ASN A 572 -14.80 15.10 -14.29
CA ASN A 572 -16.00 14.30 -14.07
C ASN A 572 -15.73 12.97 -13.33
N GLY A 573 -14.51 12.76 -12.82
CA GLY A 573 -14.15 11.55 -12.08
C GLY A 573 -13.97 10.31 -12.95
N VAL A 574 -13.68 10.47 -14.23
CA VAL A 574 -13.55 9.37 -15.20
C VAL A 574 -12.09 8.98 -15.37
N HIS A 575 -11.77 7.71 -15.13
CA HIS A 575 -10.42 7.19 -15.34
C HIS A 575 -10.16 6.89 -16.82
N MET A 576 -9.01 7.31 -17.31
CA MET A 576 -8.62 7.11 -18.72
C MET A 576 -7.38 6.23 -18.80
N PHE A 577 -7.45 5.20 -19.65
CA PHE A 577 -6.34 4.29 -19.93
C PHE A 577 -5.96 4.40 -21.40
N ALA A 578 -4.67 4.38 -21.70
CA ALA A 578 -4.19 4.37 -23.08
C ALA A 578 -2.94 3.51 -23.30
N SER A 579 -2.82 2.93 -24.50
CA SER A 579 -1.63 2.19 -24.92
C SER A 579 -0.42 3.12 -25.06
N THR A 580 0.73 2.69 -24.54
CA THR A 580 1.96 3.51 -24.58
C THR A 580 2.68 3.48 -25.92
N SER A 581 2.39 2.48 -26.74
CA SER A 581 2.97 2.27 -28.08
C SER A 581 1.90 1.75 -29.04
N ASN A 582 2.13 1.88 -30.35
CA ASN A 582 1.27 1.33 -31.39
C ASN A 582 2.17 0.59 -32.37
N ASP A 583 2.02 -0.73 -32.44
CA ASP A 583 2.91 -1.65 -33.14
C ASP A 583 4.41 -1.28 -33.10
N GLY A 584 4.87 -1.09 -31.87
CA GLY A 584 6.27 -0.81 -31.55
C GLY A 584 6.76 0.58 -31.96
N LEU A 585 5.88 1.43 -32.50
CA LEU A 585 6.14 2.84 -32.69
C LEU A 585 6.01 3.59 -31.36
N LEU A 586 6.93 4.54 -31.19
CA LEU A 586 7.06 5.41 -30.03
C LEU A 586 6.81 6.87 -30.46
N GLY A 587 6.34 7.69 -29.52
CA GLY A 587 6.23 9.13 -29.70
C GLY A 587 7.61 9.80 -29.78
N PRO A 588 7.72 11.10 -30.05
CA PRO A 588 8.99 11.78 -30.20
C PRO A 588 9.58 12.17 -28.83
N PRO A 589 10.89 12.00 -28.58
CA PRO A 589 11.94 11.45 -29.45
C PRO A 589 12.26 9.96 -29.14
N ASN A 590 11.32 9.05 -29.37
CA ASN A 590 11.27 7.64 -28.92
C ASN A 590 10.75 7.46 -27.48
N ASP A 591 9.59 8.06 -27.20
CA ASP A 591 8.92 8.07 -25.91
C ASP A 591 7.47 7.52 -26.01
N ILE A 592 6.66 7.70 -24.97
CA ILE A 592 5.27 7.25 -24.89
C ILE A 592 4.38 8.03 -25.87
N LEU A 593 3.45 7.33 -26.55
CA LEU A 593 2.46 7.97 -27.43
C LEU A 593 1.43 8.80 -26.65
N TYR A 594 0.84 9.79 -27.32
CA TYR A 594 -0.34 10.49 -26.83
C TYR A 594 -1.62 9.71 -27.23
N PRO A 595 -2.60 9.49 -26.32
CA PRO A 595 -2.80 10.19 -25.05
C PRO A 595 -2.11 9.59 -23.81
N ALA A 596 -1.48 8.40 -23.89
CA ALA A 596 -0.87 7.72 -22.74
C ALA A 596 0.22 8.53 -22.00
N ARG A 597 0.89 9.46 -22.69
CA ARG A 597 1.88 10.38 -22.09
C ARG A 597 1.27 11.54 -21.29
N SER A 598 -0.05 11.69 -21.28
CA SER A 598 -0.73 12.75 -20.53
C SER A 598 -0.81 12.36 -19.05
N ASP A 599 -0.49 13.28 -18.13
CA ASP A 599 -0.46 12.97 -16.68
C ASP A 599 -1.82 12.56 -16.10
N SER A 600 -2.90 12.99 -16.75
CA SER A 600 -4.28 12.61 -16.42
C SER A 600 -4.72 11.27 -17.03
N VAL A 601 -3.84 10.57 -17.77
CA VAL A 601 -4.12 9.29 -18.41
C VAL A 601 -3.16 8.23 -17.87
N ILE A 602 -3.70 7.06 -17.57
CA ILE A 602 -2.94 5.91 -17.10
C ILE A 602 -2.37 5.18 -18.31
N GLY A 603 -1.05 5.23 -18.46
CA GLY A 603 -0.34 4.59 -19.58
C GLY A 603 -0.14 3.10 -19.32
N VAL A 604 -0.42 2.26 -20.32
CA VAL A 604 -0.31 0.80 -20.20
C VAL A 604 0.64 0.20 -21.23
N ASP A 605 1.65 -0.51 -20.74
CA ASP A 605 2.59 -1.28 -21.55
C ASP A 605 2.16 -2.73 -21.75
N ALA A 606 2.62 -3.33 -22.84
CA ALA A 606 2.52 -4.77 -23.04
C ALA A 606 3.63 -5.54 -22.33
N ALA A 607 3.23 -6.60 -21.63
CA ALA A 607 4.09 -7.66 -21.14
C ALA A 607 3.48 -9.03 -21.49
N ASP A 608 4.21 -10.11 -21.29
CA ASP A 608 3.61 -11.46 -21.26
C ASP A 608 2.91 -11.72 -19.91
N GLY A 609 2.29 -12.90 -19.75
CA GLY A 609 1.61 -13.23 -18.49
C GLY A 609 2.52 -13.45 -17.28
N HIS A 610 3.84 -13.49 -17.46
CA HIS A 610 4.82 -13.48 -16.37
C HIS A 610 5.30 -12.07 -16.03
N GLY A 611 4.84 -11.05 -16.75
CA GLY A 611 5.28 -9.67 -16.59
C GLY A 611 6.60 -9.35 -17.28
N GLU A 612 7.09 -10.20 -18.18
CA GLU A 612 8.23 -9.86 -19.02
C GLU A 612 7.81 -8.90 -20.12
N HIS A 613 8.49 -7.75 -20.22
CA HIS A 613 8.10 -6.68 -21.12
C HIS A 613 8.23 -7.05 -22.60
N ALA A 614 7.32 -6.53 -23.41
CA ALA A 614 7.49 -6.55 -24.85
C ALA A 614 8.77 -5.80 -25.24
N ARG A 615 9.53 -6.33 -26.21
CA ARG A 615 10.79 -5.73 -26.70
C ARG A 615 10.66 -4.29 -27.19
N TYR A 616 9.44 -3.90 -27.55
CA TYR A 616 9.07 -2.60 -28.09
C TYR A 616 8.28 -1.73 -27.08
N ALA A 617 8.31 -2.10 -25.79
CA ALA A 617 7.82 -1.24 -24.74
C ALA A 617 8.73 0.01 -24.61
N PRO A 618 8.16 1.20 -24.32
CA PRO A 618 8.96 2.39 -24.07
C PRO A 618 9.94 2.19 -22.90
N SER A 619 11.05 2.93 -22.89
CA SER A 619 12.04 2.81 -21.80
C SER A 619 11.42 3.11 -20.43
N SER A 620 11.81 2.33 -19.41
CA SER A 620 11.52 2.59 -18.00
C SER A 620 12.04 3.96 -17.53
N SER A 621 13.06 4.48 -18.20
CA SER A 621 13.66 5.79 -17.95
C SER A 621 12.89 6.98 -18.55
N SER A 622 11.79 6.76 -19.28
CA SER A 622 10.92 7.85 -19.76
C SER A 622 10.51 8.77 -18.60
N GLN A 623 10.57 10.10 -18.81
CA GLN A 623 10.16 11.08 -17.81
C GLN A 623 8.63 11.26 -17.75
N HIS A 624 7.93 10.87 -18.81
CA HIS A 624 6.47 10.98 -18.91
C HIS A 624 5.80 9.78 -18.22
N SER A 625 4.66 10.03 -17.58
CA SER A 625 3.85 9.00 -16.90
C SER A 625 4.61 8.21 -15.81
N ARG A 626 5.73 8.73 -15.27
CA ARG A 626 6.57 8.06 -14.24
C ARG A 626 5.81 7.66 -12.96
N GLY A 627 4.65 8.26 -12.69
CA GLY A 627 3.76 7.91 -11.58
C GLY A 627 2.46 7.19 -11.96
N SER A 628 2.16 7.10 -13.26
CA SER A 628 0.86 6.68 -13.81
C SER A 628 0.97 5.56 -14.86
N ARG A 629 2.11 4.87 -14.93
CA ARG A 629 2.39 3.81 -15.90
C ARG A 629 2.35 2.42 -15.27
N PHE A 630 1.69 1.49 -15.93
CA PHE A 630 1.58 0.08 -15.55
C PHE A 630 1.82 -0.82 -16.75
N SER A 631 2.05 -2.11 -16.51
CA SER A 631 2.05 -3.14 -17.55
C SER A 631 1.00 -4.20 -17.26
N ALA A 632 0.49 -4.82 -18.32
CA ALA A 632 -0.46 -5.92 -18.25
C ALA A 632 -0.17 -6.92 -19.39
N PRO A 633 -0.72 -8.15 -19.32
CA PRO A 633 -0.59 -9.11 -20.41
C PRO A 633 -1.10 -8.50 -21.72
N GLY A 634 -0.24 -8.45 -22.73
CA GLY A 634 -0.55 -7.93 -24.06
C GLY A 634 0.12 -8.73 -25.16
N LEU A 635 0.76 -9.86 -24.83
CA LEU A 635 1.44 -10.74 -25.78
C LEU A 635 0.70 -12.06 -25.89
N GLY A 636 0.49 -12.55 -27.12
CA GLY A 636 -0.15 -13.85 -27.36
C GLY A 636 -1.65 -13.88 -27.04
N ILE A 637 -2.38 -12.80 -27.30
CA ILE A 637 -3.81 -12.67 -26.99
C ILE A 637 -4.65 -13.30 -28.12
N PRO A 638 -5.41 -14.39 -27.87
CA PRO A 638 -6.24 -14.99 -28.90
C PRO A 638 -7.41 -14.07 -29.27
N SER A 639 -7.66 -13.94 -30.57
CA SER A 639 -8.81 -13.20 -31.08
C SER A 639 -10.12 -13.91 -30.72
N PRO A 640 -11.18 -13.18 -30.34
CA PRO A 640 -12.42 -13.80 -29.88
C PRO A 640 -13.32 -14.32 -31.00
N ASN A 641 -13.13 -13.87 -32.24
CA ASN A 641 -13.97 -14.22 -33.40
C ASN A 641 -13.18 -14.54 -34.67
N THR A 642 -11.86 -14.72 -34.56
CA THR A 642 -10.99 -15.15 -35.68
C THR A 642 -9.91 -16.08 -35.12
N GLU A 643 -9.20 -16.82 -35.97
CA GLU A 643 -8.07 -17.67 -35.55
C GLU A 643 -6.75 -16.91 -35.32
N ARG A 644 -6.78 -15.57 -35.31
CA ARG A 644 -5.60 -14.73 -35.12
C ARG A 644 -5.19 -14.64 -33.66
N THR A 645 -3.88 -14.50 -33.45
CA THR A 645 -3.29 -14.13 -32.15
C THR A 645 -2.70 -12.73 -32.27
N TRP A 646 -2.98 -11.88 -31.29
CA TRP A 646 -2.62 -10.48 -31.27
C TRP A 646 -1.55 -10.19 -30.20
N SER A 647 -0.70 -9.21 -30.45
CA SER A 647 0.29 -8.72 -29.48
C SER A 647 0.45 -7.21 -29.59
N GLY A 648 0.47 -6.53 -28.44
CA GLY A 648 0.65 -5.08 -28.36
C GLY A 648 0.06 -4.47 -27.10
N SER A 649 0.49 -3.25 -26.78
CA SER A 649 -0.02 -2.48 -25.62
C SER A 649 -1.50 -2.11 -25.79
N SER A 650 -2.01 -2.09 -27.03
CA SER A 650 -3.44 -2.01 -27.34
C SER A 650 -4.27 -3.13 -26.69
N PHE A 651 -3.69 -4.31 -26.47
CA PHE A 651 -4.36 -5.44 -25.82
C PHE A 651 -4.08 -5.54 -24.31
N ALA A 652 -2.98 -4.94 -23.83
CA ALA A 652 -2.71 -4.78 -22.40
C ALA A 652 -3.59 -3.69 -21.76
N CYS A 653 -3.80 -2.58 -22.46
CA CYS A 653 -4.64 -1.45 -22.04
C CYS A 653 -6.04 -1.87 -21.53
N PRO A 654 -6.84 -2.67 -22.28
CA PRO A 654 -8.15 -3.10 -21.81
C PRO A 654 -8.10 -4.01 -20.59
N ILE A 655 -7.02 -4.79 -20.40
CA ILE A 655 -6.85 -5.62 -19.21
C ILE A 655 -6.64 -4.71 -17.98
N ALA A 656 -5.80 -3.68 -18.09
CA ALA A 656 -5.62 -2.71 -17.02
C ALA A 656 -6.90 -1.94 -16.70
N ALA A 657 -7.66 -1.51 -17.72
CA ALA A 657 -8.97 -0.90 -17.54
C ALA A 657 -9.96 -1.86 -16.83
N GLY A 658 -9.92 -3.15 -17.16
CA GLY A 658 -10.69 -4.18 -16.48
C GLY A 658 -10.29 -4.38 -15.01
N VAL A 659 -9.00 -4.31 -14.68
CA VAL A 659 -8.52 -4.38 -13.29
C VAL A 659 -9.01 -3.18 -12.48
N ALA A 660 -8.97 -1.97 -13.05
CA ALA A 660 -9.56 -0.79 -12.42
C ALA A 660 -11.07 -0.93 -12.23
N ALA A 661 -11.78 -1.56 -13.18
CA ALA A 661 -13.19 -1.87 -13.03
C ALA A 661 -13.45 -2.84 -11.87
N LEU A 662 -12.62 -3.89 -11.68
CA LEU A 662 -12.74 -4.78 -10.53
C LEU A 662 -12.55 -4.05 -9.18
N ILE A 663 -11.64 -3.06 -9.11
CA ILE A 663 -11.43 -2.23 -7.92
C ILE A 663 -12.67 -1.38 -7.62
N LEU A 664 -13.19 -0.66 -8.63
CA LEU A 664 -14.40 0.16 -8.48
C LEU A 664 -15.62 -0.71 -8.13
N GLU A 665 -15.71 -1.90 -8.71
CA GLU A 665 -16.77 -2.86 -8.45
C GLU A 665 -16.72 -3.35 -7.00
N PHE A 666 -15.53 -3.74 -6.52
CA PHE A 666 -15.34 -4.14 -5.13
C PHE A 666 -15.70 -3.01 -4.15
N ALA A 667 -15.39 -1.75 -4.50
CA ALA A 667 -15.79 -0.58 -3.70
C ALA A 667 -17.31 -0.37 -3.63
N ARG A 668 -18.07 -0.86 -4.62
CA ARG A 668 -19.54 -0.88 -4.63
C ARG A 668 -20.14 -2.10 -3.91
N GLN A 669 -19.32 -3.06 -3.48
CA GLN A 669 -19.73 -4.24 -2.73
C GLN A 669 -19.48 -4.09 -1.23
N SER A 670 -20.10 -4.94 -0.43
CA SER A 670 -19.78 -5.05 1.00
C SER A 670 -18.32 -5.52 1.19
N PRO A 671 -17.58 -4.95 2.16
CA PRO A 671 -18.03 -3.96 3.14
C PRO A 671 -17.82 -2.49 2.74
N LEU A 672 -17.11 -2.20 1.64
CA LEU A 672 -16.77 -0.82 1.24
C LEU A 672 -17.97 0.03 0.83
N ASN A 673 -19.05 -0.59 0.35
CA ASN A 673 -20.27 0.11 -0.01
C ASN A 673 -20.90 0.92 1.14
N LYS A 674 -20.54 0.61 2.40
CA LYS A 674 -20.95 1.37 3.60
C LYS A 674 -20.29 2.74 3.70
N SER A 675 -19.26 3.01 2.89
CA SER A 675 -18.49 4.25 2.87
C SER A 675 -18.59 4.93 1.51
N PRO A 676 -19.56 5.84 1.30
CA PRO A 676 -19.69 6.57 0.04
C PRO A 676 -18.47 7.43 -0.29
N GLU A 677 -17.76 7.93 0.73
CA GLU A 677 -16.55 8.73 0.58
C GLU A 677 -15.43 7.95 -0.11
N ILE A 678 -15.27 6.66 0.18
CA ILE A 678 -14.28 5.81 -0.48
C ILE A 678 -14.55 5.74 -1.98
N GLN A 679 -15.83 5.63 -2.39
CA GLN A 679 -16.18 5.62 -3.82
C GLN A 679 -15.86 6.96 -4.47
N ALA A 680 -16.07 8.09 -3.78
CA ALA A 680 -15.71 9.42 -4.27
C ALA A 680 -14.18 9.58 -4.39
N TYR A 681 -13.41 9.18 -3.38
CA TYR A 681 -11.94 9.24 -3.45
C TYR A 681 -11.40 8.36 -4.58
N LEU A 682 -11.98 7.17 -4.81
CA LEU A 682 -11.57 6.30 -5.92
C LEU A 682 -11.89 6.87 -7.31
N GLN A 683 -12.65 7.96 -7.43
CA GLN A 683 -12.80 8.71 -8.69
C GLN A 683 -11.58 9.61 -8.96
N GLU A 684 -10.80 9.96 -7.94
CA GLU A 684 -9.56 10.72 -8.13
C GLU A 684 -8.46 9.82 -8.72
N THR A 685 -7.76 10.34 -9.73
CA THR A 685 -6.71 9.58 -10.43
C THR A 685 -5.60 9.16 -9.47
N THR A 686 -5.20 10.01 -8.52
CA THR A 686 -4.13 9.70 -7.55
C THR A 686 -4.48 8.53 -6.65
N ALA A 687 -5.72 8.48 -6.16
CA ALA A 687 -6.26 7.36 -5.39
C ALA A 687 -6.25 6.06 -6.20
N MET A 688 -6.79 6.08 -7.42
CA MET A 688 -6.83 4.91 -8.30
C MET A 688 -5.42 4.39 -8.61
N LEU A 689 -4.47 5.29 -8.88
CA LEU A 689 -3.06 4.94 -9.08
C LEU A 689 -2.46 4.24 -7.86
N SER A 690 -2.78 4.68 -6.64
CA SER A 690 -2.29 4.07 -5.40
C SER A 690 -2.89 2.69 -5.16
N VAL A 691 -4.16 2.48 -5.47
CA VAL A 691 -4.79 1.15 -5.35
C VAL A 691 -4.31 0.19 -6.45
N LEU A 692 -4.12 0.66 -7.69
CA LEU A 692 -3.49 -0.14 -8.75
C LEU A 692 -2.07 -0.58 -8.38
N ARG A 693 -1.31 0.26 -7.66
CA ARG A 693 0.00 -0.12 -7.11
C ARG A 693 -0.11 -1.31 -6.16
N LEU A 694 -1.11 -1.33 -5.27
CA LEU A 694 -1.35 -2.48 -4.39
C LEU A 694 -1.68 -3.76 -5.16
N ALA A 695 -2.37 -3.62 -6.29
CA ALA A 695 -2.70 -4.69 -7.23
C ALA A 695 -1.60 -4.97 -8.26
N SER A 696 -0.35 -4.57 -8.00
CA SER A 696 0.77 -4.76 -8.94
C SER A 696 2.01 -5.36 -8.27
N SER A 697 2.86 -6.02 -9.05
CA SER A 697 4.22 -6.39 -8.67
C SER A 697 5.24 -5.54 -9.43
N GLU A 698 6.29 -5.11 -8.74
CA GLU A 698 7.46 -4.53 -9.38
C GLU A 698 8.39 -5.65 -9.84
N LYS A 699 8.87 -5.57 -11.07
CA LYS A 699 9.98 -6.40 -11.55
C LYS A 699 11.25 -5.55 -11.63
N GLU A 700 12.29 -6.02 -10.98
CA GLU A 700 13.65 -5.48 -11.15
C GLU A 700 14.18 -5.84 -12.54
N PRO A 701 15.02 -5.01 -13.17
CA PRO A 701 15.64 -3.78 -12.62
C PRO A 701 14.86 -2.48 -12.88
N ASP A 702 13.78 -2.53 -13.66
CA ASP A 702 13.14 -1.34 -14.23
C ASP A 702 12.06 -0.68 -13.34
N GLY A 703 11.63 -1.35 -12.25
CA GLY A 703 10.65 -0.80 -11.30
C GLY A 703 9.25 -0.58 -11.88
N LEU A 704 8.97 -1.11 -13.07
CA LEU A 704 7.67 -1.03 -13.72
C LEU A 704 6.66 -1.98 -13.04
N LYS A 705 5.40 -1.55 -13.02
CA LYS A 705 4.34 -2.15 -12.21
C LYS A 705 3.44 -3.05 -13.05
N PHE A 706 3.68 -4.36 -12.97
CA PHE A 706 2.87 -5.37 -13.65
C PHE A 706 1.61 -5.69 -12.85
N LEU A 707 0.44 -5.60 -13.47
CA LEU A 707 -0.85 -5.79 -12.81
C LEU A 707 -1.12 -7.27 -12.51
N ILE A 708 -1.43 -7.52 -11.23
CA ILE A 708 -1.72 -8.81 -10.63
C ILE A 708 -2.89 -8.60 -9.66
N PRO A 709 -4.15 -8.58 -10.15
CA PRO A 709 -5.31 -8.19 -9.34
C PRO A 709 -5.47 -9.03 -8.07
N TRP A 710 -5.14 -10.32 -8.11
CA TRP A 710 -5.16 -11.23 -6.96
C TRP A 710 -4.13 -10.94 -5.86
N LYS A 711 -3.22 -9.99 -6.07
CA LYS A 711 -2.39 -9.45 -4.99
C LYS A 711 -3.22 -8.62 -3.99
N LEU A 712 -4.31 -8.01 -4.47
CA LEU A 712 -5.25 -7.19 -3.70
C LEU A 712 -6.62 -7.87 -3.51
N ILE A 713 -7.23 -8.34 -4.60
CA ILE A 713 -8.59 -8.88 -4.65
C ILE A 713 -8.55 -10.38 -4.95
N GLY A 714 -8.81 -11.22 -3.95
CA GLY A 714 -8.99 -12.66 -4.15
C GLY A 714 -7.85 -13.57 -3.75
N LYS A 715 -7.20 -13.32 -2.60
CA LYS A 715 -6.40 -14.38 -1.99
C LYS A 715 -7.33 -15.45 -1.41
N ALA A 716 -7.07 -16.71 -1.74
CA ALA A 716 -7.89 -17.82 -1.27
C ALA A 716 -8.01 -17.84 0.27
N GLY A 717 -9.26 -17.84 0.77
CA GLY A 717 -9.60 -17.82 2.20
C GLY A 717 -9.43 -16.46 2.90
N GLU A 718 -9.16 -15.38 2.18
CA GLU A 718 -9.09 -14.01 2.74
C GLU A 718 -10.51 -13.43 2.91
N GLU A 719 -10.82 -12.88 4.08
CA GLU A 719 -12.09 -12.19 4.29
C GLU A 719 -12.15 -10.90 3.49
N ARG A 720 -13.34 -10.55 2.95
CA ARG A 720 -13.53 -9.32 2.16
C ARG A 720 -13.18 -8.04 2.93
N LEU A 721 -13.35 -8.05 4.25
CA LEU A 721 -12.95 -6.95 5.13
C LEU A 721 -11.44 -6.67 5.04
N ILE A 722 -10.65 -7.67 4.66
CA ILE A 722 -9.21 -7.53 4.48
C ILE A 722 -8.89 -6.69 3.25
N THR A 723 -9.36 -7.11 2.08
CA THR A 723 -9.20 -6.29 0.87
C THR A 723 -9.70 -4.85 1.07
N ALA A 724 -10.83 -4.68 1.77
CA ALA A 724 -11.40 -3.36 2.07
C ALA A 724 -10.46 -2.46 2.88
N TRP A 725 -9.86 -2.97 3.95
CA TRP A 725 -8.95 -2.19 4.76
C TRP A 725 -7.68 -1.79 4.02
N PHE A 726 -7.12 -2.62 3.14
CA PHE A 726 -5.93 -2.22 2.36
C PHE A 726 -6.24 -1.04 1.46
N ILE A 727 -7.42 -1.01 0.86
CA ILE A 727 -7.89 0.14 0.09
C ILE A 727 -8.01 1.35 1.02
N VAL A 728 -8.64 1.21 2.19
CA VAL A 728 -8.75 2.28 3.18
C VAL A 728 -7.40 2.80 3.66
N ASP A 729 -6.47 1.93 4.05
CA ASP A 729 -5.12 2.27 4.53
C ASP A 729 -4.34 3.04 3.48
N GLU A 730 -4.47 2.65 2.21
CA GLU A 730 -3.84 3.35 1.10
C GLU A 730 -4.47 4.73 0.86
N LEU A 731 -5.80 4.84 0.91
CA LEU A 731 -6.48 6.13 0.80
C LEU A 731 -6.15 7.06 1.98
N ARG A 732 -6.02 6.53 3.20
CA ARG A 732 -5.67 7.32 4.40
C ARG A 732 -4.31 8.01 4.28
N LYS A 733 -3.37 7.46 3.50
CA LYS A 733 -2.07 8.10 3.21
C LYS A 733 -2.22 9.44 2.50
N GLU A 734 -3.26 9.61 1.70
CA GLU A 734 -3.50 10.81 0.91
C GLU A 734 -4.59 11.71 1.51
N TYR A 735 -5.65 11.10 2.05
CA TYR A 735 -6.87 11.80 2.47
C TYR A 735 -7.08 11.85 4.00
N GLY A 736 -6.15 11.31 4.79
CA GLY A 736 -6.18 11.37 6.26
C GLY A 736 -6.92 10.21 6.94
N LEU A 737 -6.82 10.13 8.27
CA LEU A 737 -7.24 8.97 9.08
C LEU A 737 -8.75 8.73 9.14
N GLU A 738 -9.57 9.75 8.90
CA GLU A 738 -11.03 9.64 8.97
C GLU A 738 -11.61 8.74 7.86
N VAL A 739 -10.91 8.61 6.73
CA VAL A 739 -11.36 7.77 5.61
C VAL A 739 -11.60 6.34 6.08
N GLY A 740 -12.80 5.81 5.84
CA GLY A 740 -13.15 4.42 6.17
C GLY A 740 -13.18 4.11 7.67
N ALA A 741 -13.40 5.09 8.55
CA ALA A 741 -13.48 4.87 10.01
C ALA A 741 -14.53 3.82 10.42
N GLU A 742 -15.65 3.75 9.71
CA GLU A 742 -16.69 2.72 9.87
C GLU A 742 -16.19 1.31 9.53
N ILE A 743 -15.33 1.16 8.52
CA ILE A 743 -14.73 -0.13 8.15
C ILE A 743 -13.80 -0.62 9.26
N ALA A 744 -13.00 0.30 9.83
CA ALA A 744 -12.15 0.00 10.98
C ALA A 744 -12.95 -0.38 12.23
N ARG A 745 -14.12 0.25 12.46
CA ARG A 745 -15.03 -0.11 13.55
C ARG A 745 -15.64 -1.51 13.37
N CYS A 746 -16.10 -1.85 12.16
CA CYS A 746 -16.65 -3.17 11.87
C CYS A 746 -15.67 -4.30 12.19
N PHE A 747 -14.37 -4.08 11.96
CA PHE A 747 -13.32 -5.04 12.27
C PHE A 747 -13.17 -5.29 13.78
N LYS A 748 -13.27 -4.24 14.61
CA LYS A 748 -13.19 -4.36 16.08
C LYS A 748 -14.36 -5.19 16.61
N THR A 749 -15.56 -4.93 16.11
CA THR A 749 -16.78 -5.65 16.52
C THR A 749 -16.89 -7.09 16.02
N SER A 750 -16.15 -7.49 14.98
CA SER A 750 -16.18 -8.87 14.48
C SER A 750 -15.23 -9.83 15.22
N GLN A 751 -14.34 -9.29 16.07
CA GLN A 751 -13.40 -10.08 16.86
C GLN A 751 -13.85 -10.29 18.32
N ASP A 752 -14.74 -9.43 18.83
CA ASP A 752 -15.50 -9.63 20.06
C ASP A 752 -16.59 -10.68 19.87
#